data_AF-A0A6J8C7D3-F1
#
_entry.id   AF-A0A6J8C7D3-F1
#
_cell.length_a   1.000
_cell.length_b   1.000
_cell.length_c   1.000
_cell.angle_alpha   90.00
_cell.angle_beta   90.00
_cell.angle_gamma   90.00
#
_symmetry.space_group_name_H-M   'P 1'
#
loop_
_entity.id
_entity.type
_entity.pdbx_description
1 polymer ?
#
loop_
_entity_poly.entity_id
_entity_poly.type
_entity_poly.pdbx_seq_one_letter_code
_entity_poly.pdbx_strand_id
1 'polypeptide(L)'
;MRGFEDKWFKLTEDGFLEYYEIKPSFISVDTDVPANQIPSYISGFGMKEGGLFGRRWERRYFVLSDYGFQYYTSENLASLAPDNDDCTFRVITNSGETHILRSSQLMDRQKWIDAILETQKRVNEEMRPFGGKPKVRGEWALGKTTSTKEDARVSSNKFSKAVGDKPGNLEWSEIVATNQTKAEIVEPEDTIAYTKQTCLCVAAIDFGSSDSGCAFSLRSAYDLNPLNIQTEPLGDKGSATRKSPTIVLMTPAGQFAAFGDIAQQQYEELALDEKDKEWFYFRRFKMQLYTKKGLDKNMMLEDINGREMKASDVFACCIEYIKNKVFKRAEEAVRGLKEEQVHWMITVPAIWNESARQFMREAAAKAGINQELLTLVLEPEAAAVYCKYVEINRNKTGEVAHLEVFKPGSQFLIVDLGGGTVDITCNEVTETKQLLEIYHASGGPWGGNMINKRIWKLIRSIFGNTFFDQYMKEHTYAQLELLKAIEEGKMKIRPGAKGVFKLPFEMSDNTNITSTAGEILPDKIYINPENISVVFESSIKQVCSHLLKVLARDETRNVKALLLVGGYASCEMLKETIKTRFDEYDIICPLIPEMIVLKGAVIMGHESRPIIGRLARFHYGLAVPSGLKMIQKMETPHVRTEFNNELNFLPLIVKGTPIRIGEEVAQYSFIVTSEELTDIQIGILTCEDDAAPSSIAENNCTQIGQIEAKIPALCKLTEVRIIVSCDETDFKVTAVIEELGHRFSARCLFLH
;
A
#
# COMPACT_ATOMS: atom_id res chain seq x y z
N MET A 1 -1.55 17.20 -44.38
CA MET A 1 -0.99 16.46 -45.54
C MET A 1 -2.15 15.76 -46.23
N ARG A 2 -2.12 15.51 -47.55
CA ARG A 2 -3.11 14.63 -48.22
C ARG A 2 -2.68 13.16 -48.07
N GLY A 3 -3.62 12.23 -47.97
CA GLY A 3 -3.35 10.81 -47.77
C GLY A 3 -3.06 10.42 -46.32
N PHE A 4 -3.52 11.24 -45.36
CA PHE A 4 -3.33 11.02 -43.91
C PHE A 4 -4.64 11.24 -43.14
N GLU A 5 -5.79 11.11 -43.81
CA GLU A 5 -7.10 11.44 -43.24
C GLU A 5 -7.48 10.64 -41.98
N ASP A 6 -7.01 9.39 -41.85
CA ASP A 6 -7.26 8.52 -40.67
C ASP A 6 -6.08 8.50 -39.66
N LYS A 7 -5.23 9.53 -39.65
CA LYS A 7 -4.00 9.58 -38.85
C LYS A 7 -3.96 10.77 -37.90
N TRP A 8 -3.75 10.48 -36.61
CA TRP A 8 -3.53 11.46 -35.56
C TRP A 8 -2.08 11.92 -35.57
N PHE A 9 -1.80 13.13 -35.10
CA PHE A 9 -0.45 13.70 -35.06
C PHE A 9 -0.14 14.31 -33.70
N LYS A 10 1.13 14.18 -33.27
CA LYS A 10 1.68 14.81 -32.08
C LYS A 10 2.99 15.48 -32.45
N LEU A 11 3.15 16.76 -32.09
CA LEU A 11 4.45 17.42 -32.12
C LEU A 11 5.19 17.09 -30.82
N THR A 12 6.45 16.68 -30.91
CA THR A 12 7.31 16.39 -29.76
C THR A 12 8.07 17.63 -29.29
N GLU A 13 8.62 17.61 -28.07
CA GLU A 13 9.31 18.76 -27.48
C GLU A 13 10.61 19.14 -28.22
N ASP A 14 11.22 18.17 -28.90
CA ASP A 14 12.36 18.31 -29.82
C ASP A 14 11.94 18.67 -31.26
N GLY A 15 10.64 18.90 -31.51
CA GLY A 15 10.12 19.51 -32.74
C GLY A 15 9.77 18.54 -33.88
N PHE A 16 9.82 17.23 -33.66
CA PHE A 16 9.41 16.23 -34.65
C PHE A 16 7.89 15.97 -34.62
N LEU A 17 7.36 15.41 -35.70
CA LEU A 17 5.93 15.11 -35.84
C LEU A 17 5.69 13.59 -35.84
N GLU A 18 5.35 13.04 -34.68
CA GLU A 18 4.84 11.67 -34.54
C GLU A 18 3.44 11.57 -35.18
N TYR A 19 3.07 10.37 -35.66
CA TYR A 19 1.71 10.07 -36.06
C TYR A 19 1.23 8.70 -35.59
N TYR A 20 -0.08 8.56 -35.38
CA TYR A 20 -0.73 7.33 -34.94
C TYR A 20 -1.86 6.95 -35.92
N GLU A 21 -1.86 5.71 -36.39
CA GLU A 21 -2.81 5.17 -37.37
C GLU A 21 -3.78 4.20 -36.69
N ILE A 22 -5.09 4.51 -36.68
CA ILE A 22 -6.11 3.61 -36.15
C ILE A 22 -6.67 2.78 -37.30
N LYS A 23 -6.47 1.45 -37.25
CA LYS A 23 -6.97 0.57 -38.32
C LYS A 23 -8.49 0.40 -38.22
N PRO A 24 -9.26 0.57 -39.32
CA PRO A 24 -10.73 0.57 -39.30
C PRO A 24 -11.41 -0.71 -38.77
N SER A 25 -10.69 -1.82 -38.61
CA SER A 25 -11.21 -3.08 -38.04
C SER A 25 -11.67 -2.98 -36.58
N PHE A 26 -11.45 -1.84 -35.92
CA PHE A 26 -11.96 -1.54 -34.57
C PHE A 26 -13.30 -0.78 -34.56
N ILE A 27 -13.84 -0.39 -35.71
CA ILE A 27 -15.17 0.26 -35.78
C ILE A 27 -16.26 -0.82 -35.96
N SER A 28 -16.59 -1.50 -34.85
CA SER A 28 -17.93 -2.06 -34.71
C SER A 28 -18.93 -0.91 -34.61
N VAL A 29 -20.12 -1.08 -35.20
CA VAL A 29 -21.21 -0.11 -35.05
C VAL A 29 -21.93 -0.30 -33.70
N ASP A 30 -21.75 -1.47 -33.07
CA ASP A 30 -22.19 -1.80 -31.71
C ASP A 30 -20.97 -2.17 -30.85
N THR A 31 -20.44 -1.24 -30.04
CA THR A 31 -19.47 -1.52 -28.96
C THR A 31 -19.49 -0.44 -27.89
N ASP A 32 -20.09 -0.74 -26.74
CA ASP A 32 -20.00 0.08 -25.51
C ASP A 32 -18.65 -0.11 -24.81
N VAL A 33 -17.63 0.65 -25.24
CA VAL A 33 -16.36 0.78 -24.51
C VAL A 33 -16.20 2.22 -24.01
N PRO A 34 -16.41 2.49 -22.70
CA PRO A 34 -16.38 3.85 -22.18
C PRO A 34 -15.00 4.52 -22.32
N ALA A 35 -14.99 5.80 -22.71
CA ALA A 35 -13.78 6.62 -22.87
C ALA A 35 -13.01 6.92 -21.56
N ASN A 36 -13.43 6.35 -20.43
CA ASN A 36 -12.82 6.54 -19.10
C ASN A 36 -11.61 5.63 -18.83
N GLN A 37 -11.16 4.85 -19.82
CA GLN A 37 -10.02 3.92 -19.72
C GLN A 37 -8.74 4.44 -20.41
N ILE A 38 -8.64 5.76 -20.67
CA ILE A 38 -7.51 6.39 -21.36
C ILE A 38 -6.92 7.53 -20.50
N PRO A 39 -5.62 7.50 -20.12
CA PRO A 39 -4.97 8.59 -19.39
C PRO A 39 -4.80 9.89 -20.20
N SER A 40 -4.76 11.02 -19.50
CA SER A 40 -4.53 12.38 -20.03
C SER A 40 -3.04 12.66 -20.31
N TYR A 41 -2.63 13.67 -21.10
CA TYR A 41 -3.36 14.85 -21.61
C TYR A 41 -3.05 15.12 -23.10
N ILE A 42 -4.08 15.22 -23.97
CA ILE A 42 -4.01 15.91 -25.27
C ILE A 42 -5.37 16.58 -25.55
N SER A 43 -5.40 17.86 -25.91
CA SER A 43 -6.57 18.52 -26.50
C SER A 43 -6.54 18.39 -28.03
N GLY A 44 -7.50 17.70 -28.63
CA GLY A 44 -7.54 17.42 -30.08
C GLY A 44 -8.75 18.06 -30.78
N PHE A 45 -8.56 18.49 -32.03
CA PHE A 45 -9.65 18.89 -32.92
C PHE A 45 -10.01 17.75 -33.88
N GLY A 46 -11.31 17.50 -34.08
CA GLY A 46 -11.80 16.55 -35.07
C GLY A 46 -12.58 17.27 -36.17
N MET A 47 -12.06 17.26 -37.40
CA MET A 47 -12.77 17.79 -38.57
C MET A 47 -12.99 16.65 -39.58
N LYS A 48 -14.26 16.35 -39.89
CA LYS A 48 -14.60 15.37 -40.92
C LYS A 48 -14.87 16.08 -42.24
N GLU A 49 -14.03 15.81 -43.24
CA GLU A 49 -14.27 16.18 -44.64
C GLU A 49 -14.79 14.95 -45.40
N GLY A 50 -15.68 15.13 -46.38
CA GLY A 50 -16.08 14.01 -47.23
C GLY A 50 -17.45 14.10 -47.92
N GLY A 51 -17.40 14.20 -49.25
CA GLY A 51 -18.40 13.56 -50.13
C GLY A 51 -19.62 14.39 -50.54
N LEU A 52 -20.01 14.25 -51.80
CA LEU A 52 -21.26 14.75 -52.37
C LEU A 52 -22.49 14.08 -51.71
N PHE A 53 -23.66 14.72 -51.87
CA PHE A 53 -24.99 14.30 -51.39
C PHE A 53 -25.32 14.56 -49.90
N GLY A 54 -25.13 15.82 -49.50
CA GLY A 54 -26.18 16.55 -48.76
C GLY A 54 -26.49 16.09 -47.34
N ARG A 55 -25.52 16.19 -46.42
CA ARG A 55 -25.74 16.08 -44.98
C ARG A 55 -25.21 17.33 -44.25
N ARG A 56 -25.72 17.59 -43.04
CA ARG A 56 -25.37 18.79 -42.25
C ARG A 56 -23.89 18.82 -41.83
N TRP A 57 -23.39 20.02 -41.61
CA TRP A 57 -22.12 20.27 -40.92
C TRP A 57 -22.30 20.11 -39.42
N GLU A 58 -21.47 19.29 -38.78
CA GLU A 58 -21.35 19.26 -37.32
C GLU A 58 -19.93 19.65 -36.92
N ARG A 59 -19.79 20.64 -36.03
CA ARG A 59 -18.55 20.85 -35.28
C ARG A 59 -18.68 20.11 -33.95
N ARG A 60 -17.65 19.33 -33.60
CA ARG A 60 -17.59 18.54 -32.38
C ARG A 60 -16.36 18.95 -31.57
N TYR A 61 -16.57 19.34 -30.33
CA TYR A 61 -15.51 19.71 -29.39
C TYR A 61 -15.45 18.67 -28.27
N PHE A 62 -14.23 18.36 -27.83
CA PHE A 62 -13.96 17.38 -26.79
C PHE A 62 -13.02 18.00 -25.77
N VAL A 63 -13.43 18.00 -24.49
CA VAL A 63 -12.61 18.48 -23.37
C VAL A 63 -12.44 17.31 -22.41
N LEU A 64 -11.20 16.92 -22.16
CA LEU A 64 -10.85 15.91 -21.16
C LEU A 64 -10.44 16.63 -19.87
N SER A 65 -11.04 16.23 -18.75
CA SER A 65 -10.79 16.78 -17.42
C SER A 65 -10.73 15.67 -16.38
N ASP A 66 -10.36 16.00 -15.14
CA ASP A 66 -10.39 15.06 -14.00
C ASP A 66 -11.82 14.56 -13.68
N TYR A 67 -12.84 15.23 -14.25
CA TYR A 67 -14.26 14.88 -14.20
C TYR A 67 -14.74 14.14 -15.46
N GLY A 68 -13.81 13.61 -16.26
CA GLY A 68 -14.10 12.80 -17.45
C GLY A 68 -14.11 13.55 -18.78
N PHE A 69 -14.67 12.88 -19.79
CA PHE A 69 -14.67 13.28 -21.20
C PHE A 69 -15.96 14.04 -21.55
N GLN A 70 -15.85 15.35 -21.78
CA GLN A 70 -16.98 16.23 -22.07
C GLN A 70 -17.10 16.49 -23.57
N TYR A 71 -18.31 16.31 -24.10
CA TYR A 71 -18.62 16.33 -25.53
C TYR A 71 -19.63 17.44 -25.87
N TYR A 72 -19.33 18.21 -26.92
CA TYR A 72 -20.19 19.30 -27.39
C TYR A 72 -20.41 19.21 -28.90
N THR A 73 -21.66 19.32 -29.34
CA THR A 73 -22.04 19.46 -30.75
C THR A 73 -22.48 20.89 -31.05
N SER A 74 -22.42 21.27 -32.32
CA SER A 74 -23.03 22.51 -32.81
C SER A 74 -24.56 22.55 -32.73
N GLU A 75 -25.25 21.41 -32.56
CA GLU A 75 -26.72 21.38 -32.43
C GLU A 75 -27.21 21.51 -30.98
N ASN A 76 -26.47 20.97 -29.98
CA ASN A 76 -26.80 21.15 -28.56
C ASN A 76 -26.57 22.59 -28.03
N LEU A 77 -26.00 23.48 -28.84
CA LEU A 77 -25.85 24.90 -28.52
C LEU A 77 -27.11 25.74 -28.82
N ALA A 78 -28.07 25.22 -29.59
CA ALA A 78 -29.26 25.96 -30.02
C ALA A 78 -30.30 26.24 -28.92
N SER A 79 -30.17 25.65 -27.74
CA SER A 79 -31.12 25.78 -26.61
C SER A 79 -30.70 26.79 -25.54
N LEU A 80 -29.53 27.44 -25.68
CA LEU A 80 -28.93 28.31 -24.64
C LEU A 80 -28.48 29.68 -25.16
N ALA A 81 -29.13 30.21 -26.20
CA ALA A 81 -28.95 31.61 -26.63
C ALA A 81 -30.24 32.21 -27.19
N PRO A 82 -30.68 33.40 -26.71
CA PRO A 82 -31.51 34.31 -27.49
C PRO A 82 -30.59 35.17 -28.38
N ASP A 83 -30.65 34.90 -29.69
CA ASP A 83 -30.18 35.74 -30.81
C ASP A 83 -29.02 36.72 -30.55
N ASN A 84 -27.79 36.22 -30.44
CA ASN A 84 -26.56 36.89 -30.89
C ASN A 84 -25.40 35.88 -30.98
N ASP A 85 -24.69 35.85 -32.12
CA ASP A 85 -23.64 34.86 -32.44
C ASP A 85 -22.30 35.11 -31.71
N ASP A 86 -22.30 35.16 -30.37
CA ASP A 86 -21.05 35.08 -29.61
C ASP A 86 -21.16 34.39 -28.23
N CYS A 87 -21.03 33.06 -28.21
CA CYS A 87 -21.06 32.25 -27.00
C CYS A 87 -19.84 32.53 -26.09
N THR A 88 -20.08 32.73 -24.79
CA THR A 88 -19.04 32.93 -23.78
C THR A 88 -18.66 31.64 -23.06
N PHE A 89 -17.36 31.31 -23.07
CA PHE A 89 -16.76 30.17 -22.36
C PHE A 89 -16.09 30.66 -21.08
N ARG A 90 -16.28 29.96 -19.97
CA ARG A 90 -15.65 30.27 -18.68
C ARG A 90 -14.47 29.32 -18.45
N VAL A 91 -13.25 29.85 -18.48
CA VAL A 91 -12.03 29.09 -18.21
C VAL A 91 -11.53 29.45 -16.82
N ILE A 92 -11.29 28.44 -15.98
CA ILE A 92 -10.72 28.62 -14.64
C ILE A 92 -9.31 28.03 -14.65
N THR A 93 -8.33 28.80 -14.16
CA THR A 93 -6.92 28.41 -14.13
C THR A 93 -6.57 27.66 -12.84
N ASN A 94 -5.38 27.07 -12.79
CA ASN A 94 -4.82 26.48 -11.56
C ASN A 94 -4.50 27.53 -10.47
N SER A 95 -4.50 28.84 -10.78
CA SER A 95 -4.47 29.94 -9.79
C SER A 95 -5.85 30.27 -9.21
N GLY A 96 -6.93 29.64 -9.71
CA GLY A 96 -8.32 29.96 -9.35
C GLY A 96 -8.90 31.16 -10.11
N GLU A 97 -8.12 31.78 -10.99
CA GLU A 97 -8.55 32.93 -11.79
C GLU A 97 -9.52 32.51 -12.89
N THR A 98 -10.47 33.40 -13.18
CA THR A 98 -11.62 33.10 -14.05
C THR A 98 -11.60 34.02 -15.27
N HIS A 99 -11.28 33.47 -16.42
CA HIS A 99 -11.34 34.16 -17.71
C HIS A 99 -12.65 33.86 -18.43
N ILE A 100 -13.15 34.81 -19.19
CA ILE A 100 -14.33 34.65 -20.05
C ILE A 100 -13.88 34.87 -21.50
N LEU A 101 -13.78 33.78 -22.26
CA LEU A 101 -13.44 33.78 -23.68
C LEU A 101 -14.73 33.82 -24.52
N ARG A 102 -14.62 34.33 -25.74
CA ARG A 102 -15.74 34.47 -26.68
C ARG A 102 -15.52 33.62 -27.94
N SER A 103 -16.58 32.99 -28.43
CA SER A 103 -16.55 32.15 -29.63
C SER A 103 -16.00 32.86 -30.88
N SER A 104 -16.25 34.17 -31.01
CA SER A 104 -15.69 35.04 -32.07
C SER A 104 -14.15 35.06 -32.07
N GLN A 105 -13.51 34.84 -30.92
CA GLN A 105 -12.05 34.81 -30.75
C GLN A 105 -11.43 33.46 -31.18
N LEU A 106 -12.24 32.42 -31.42
CA LEU A 106 -11.78 31.06 -31.75
C LEU A 106 -11.67 30.80 -33.27
N MET A 107 -12.09 31.75 -34.10
CA MET A 107 -12.25 31.58 -35.56
C MET A 107 -10.97 31.80 -36.38
N ASP A 108 -9.86 32.19 -35.75
CA ASP A 108 -8.57 32.44 -36.40
C ASP A 108 -7.47 31.68 -35.65
N ARG A 109 -6.92 30.64 -36.30
CA ARG A 109 -5.91 29.74 -35.72
C ARG A 109 -4.66 30.50 -35.26
N GLN A 110 -4.24 31.54 -35.98
CA GLN A 110 -3.04 32.28 -35.59
C GLN A 110 -3.36 33.16 -34.37
N LYS A 111 -4.46 33.91 -34.39
CA LYS A 111 -4.87 34.72 -33.22
C LYS A 111 -5.16 33.88 -31.98
N TRP A 112 -5.61 32.64 -32.12
CA TRP A 112 -5.82 31.73 -30.98
C TRP A 112 -4.48 31.27 -30.38
N ILE A 113 -3.50 30.92 -31.22
CA ILE A 113 -2.12 30.63 -30.79
C ILE A 113 -1.50 31.88 -30.16
N ASP A 114 -1.62 33.04 -30.79
CA ASP A 114 -1.09 34.32 -30.31
C ASP A 114 -1.74 34.71 -28.97
N ALA A 115 -3.05 34.53 -28.80
CA ALA A 115 -3.75 34.84 -27.55
C ALA A 115 -3.40 33.87 -26.41
N ILE A 116 -3.18 32.58 -26.69
CA ILE A 116 -2.65 31.63 -25.70
C ILE A 116 -1.21 32.00 -25.34
N LEU A 117 -0.34 32.25 -26.33
CA LEU A 117 1.04 32.66 -26.10
C LEU A 117 1.12 34.01 -25.36
N GLU A 118 0.25 34.98 -25.66
CA GLU A 118 0.21 36.26 -24.94
C GLU A 118 -0.33 36.10 -23.52
N THR A 119 -1.36 35.27 -23.29
CA THR A 119 -1.85 34.95 -21.94
C THR A 119 -0.76 34.26 -21.13
N GLN A 120 -0.11 33.24 -21.71
CA GLN A 120 0.97 32.48 -21.09
C GLN A 120 2.23 33.36 -20.88
N LYS A 121 2.48 34.33 -21.75
CA LYS A 121 3.54 35.34 -21.60
C LYS A 121 3.21 36.34 -20.49
N ARG A 122 1.99 36.85 -20.40
CA ARG A 122 1.53 37.71 -19.29
C ARG A 122 1.62 37.01 -17.95
N VAL A 123 1.15 35.76 -17.84
CA VAL A 123 1.30 34.93 -16.63
C VAL A 123 2.78 34.75 -16.25
N ASN A 124 3.68 34.53 -17.22
CA ASN A 124 5.12 34.42 -16.96
C ASN A 124 5.82 35.76 -16.64
N GLU A 125 5.29 36.88 -17.13
CA GLU A 125 5.79 38.24 -16.87
C GLU A 125 5.31 38.76 -15.50
N GLU A 126 4.05 38.48 -15.12
CA GLU A 126 3.51 38.77 -13.79
C GLU A 126 4.13 37.87 -12.70
N MET A 127 4.52 36.64 -13.04
CA MET A 127 5.30 35.74 -12.17
C MET A 127 6.79 36.13 -12.02
N ARG A 128 7.29 37.20 -12.66
CA ARG A 128 8.69 37.67 -12.50
C ARG A 128 8.77 39.21 -12.49
N PRO A 129 9.01 39.90 -11.34
CA PRO A 129 9.80 39.41 -10.20
C PRO A 129 9.40 39.89 -8.79
N PHE A 130 9.14 38.96 -7.85
CA PHE A 130 9.47 39.20 -6.43
C PHE A 130 11.00 39.11 -6.22
N GLY A 131 11.74 40.02 -6.87
CA GLY A 131 13.18 39.90 -7.09
C GLY A 131 13.92 41.20 -7.36
N GLY A 132 13.43 42.33 -6.82
CA GLY A 132 14.14 43.61 -6.88
C GLY A 132 15.34 43.66 -5.92
N LYS A 133 16.56 43.73 -6.47
CA LYS A 133 17.79 44.02 -5.68
C LYS A 133 17.90 45.54 -5.37
N PRO A 134 18.68 45.94 -4.34
CA PRO A 134 18.35 47.10 -3.52
C PRO A 134 18.73 48.46 -4.10
N LYS A 135 18.06 49.51 -3.61
CA LYS A 135 18.55 50.90 -3.62
C LYS A 135 18.59 51.46 -2.20
N VAL A 136 19.72 52.07 -1.83
CA VAL A 136 19.94 52.70 -0.52
C VAL A 136 19.84 54.22 -0.68
N ARG A 137 18.97 54.86 0.11
CA ARG A 137 19.18 56.17 0.76
C ARG A 137 17.97 56.53 1.63
N GLY A 138 18.23 57.04 2.84
CA GLY A 138 17.19 57.35 3.83
C GLY A 138 17.70 57.04 5.24
N GLU A 139 18.51 57.94 5.80
CA GLU A 139 18.98 57.83 7.18
C GLU A 139 17.87 58.22 8.16
N TRP A 140 17.74 57.49 9.27
CA TRP A 140 17.55 58.02 10.64
C TRP A 140 18.06 56.95 11.62
N ALA A 141 18.47 57.36 12.82
CA ALA A 141 19.34 56.56 13.70
C ALA A 141 18.74 56.21 15.07
N LEU A 142 19.53 55.48 15.87
CA LEU A 142 19.37 55.10 17.30
C LEU A 142 18.59 53.80 17.56
N GLY A 143 19.11 52.99 18.51
CA GLY A 143 18.51 51.71 18.92
C GLY A 143 19.51 50.59 19.25
N LYS A 144 20.52 50.82 20.12
CA LYS A 144 21.41 49.76 20.62
C LYS A 144 20.79 49.07 21.85
N THR A 145 20.79 47.74 21.87
CA THR A 145 20.80 46.92 23.09
C THR A 145 21.61 45.64 22.88
N THR A 146 22.24 45.13 23.94
CA THR A 146 23.26 44.07 23.88
C THR A 146 23.19 43.15 25.10
N SER A 147 23.11 41.84 24.87
CA SER A 147 23.39 40.77 25.85
C SER A 147 23.59 39.45 25.08
N THR A 148 24.83 39.08 24.75
CA THR A 148 25.77 38.23 25.54
C THR A 148 25.46 36.74 25.49
N LYS A 149 26.48 35.96 25.09
CA LYS A 149 26.53 34.50 25.26
C LYS A 149 26.75 34.14 26.73
N GLU A 150 26.52 32.88 27.08
CA GLU A 150 27.43 32.17 28.00
C GLU A 150 27.57 30.69 27.59
N ASP A 151 28.77 30.13 27.78
CA ASP A 151 29.14 28.75 27.43
C ASP A 151 29.25 27.89 28.70
N ALA A 152 28.85 26.61 28.66
CA ALA A 152 29.06 25.67 29.75
C ALA A 152 29.72 24.36 29.26
N ARG A 153 30.96 24.10 29.70
CA ARG A 153 31.74 22.88 29.43
C ARG A 153 32.08 22.13 30.71
N VAL A 154 31.78 20.83 30.77
CA VAL A 154 32.41 19.83 31.67
C VAL A 154 32.40 18.50 30.90
N SER A 155 33.42 18.10 30.12
CA SER A 155 34.78 17.64 30.46
C SER A 155 34.85 16.20 31.01
N SER A 156 35.67 15.35 30.38
CA SER A 156 35.76 13.89 30.60
C SER A 156 37.10 13.41 31.18
N ASN A 157 37.10 12.19 31.75
CA ASN A 157 38.27 11.36 32.11
C ASN A 157 37.90 9.87 31.77
N LYS A 158 38.75 8.93 31.31
CA LYS A 158 40.16 8.52 31.59
C LYS A 158 40.32 7.84 32.98
N PHE A 159 41.07 6.75 33.22
CA PHE A 159 42.03 5.86 32.47
C PHE A 159 42.28 4.58 33.35
N SER A 160 42.93 3.43 32.98
CA SER A 160 43.24 2.74 31.71
C SER A 160 44.04 1.41 31.91
N LYS A 161 43.77 0.35 31.11
CA LYS A 161 44.65 -0.83 30.74
C LYS A 161 45.26 -1.79 31.81
N ALA A 162 44.99 -3.10 31.64
CA ALA A 162 45.91 -4.28 31.60
C ALA A 162 45.04 -5.56 31.35
N VAL A 163 45.28 -6.56 30.48
CA VAL A 163 46.45 -7.29 29.90
C VAL A 163 47.01 -8.41 30.79
N GLY A 164 46.74 -9.67 30.42
CA GLY A 164 47.25 -10.93 31.00
C GLY A 164 46.71 -12.17 30.24
N ASP A 165 47.48 -13.25 30.15
CA ASP A 165 47.32 -14.33 29.15
C ASP A 165 46.30 -15.47 29.44
N LYS A 166 46.07 -16.30 28.40
CA LYS A 166 45.17 -17.48 28.31
C LYS A 166 45.76 -18.75 28.99
N PRO A 167 45.08 -19.94 29.00
CA PRO A 167 43.67 -20.26 28.65
C PRO A 167 42.89 -21.08 29.71
N GLY A 168 41.56 -21.09 29.64
CA GLY A 168 40.76 -22.17 30.26
C GLY A 168 39.28 -21.86 30.48
N ASN A 169 38.41 -22.75 29.97
CA ASN A 169 36.96 -22.89 30.21
C ASN A 169 36.04 -21.69 29.88
N LEU A 170 34.84 -21.99 29.38
CA LEU A 170 33.76 -21.01 29.19
C LEU A 170 32.86 -21.01 30.44
N GLU A 171 32.54 -19.83 30.96
CA GLU A 171 31.42 -19.63 31.89
C GLU A 171 30.40 -18.62 31.32
N TRP A 172 29.16 -18.71 31.80
CA TRP A 172 27.96 -18.15 31.17
C TRP A 172 27.70 -16.65 31.46
N SER A 173 28.72 -15.87 31.81
CA SER A 173 28.56 -14.53 32.40
C SER A 173 28.63 -13.34 31.43
N GLU A 174 29.08 -13.50 30.19
CA GLU A 174 29.34 -12.37 29.27
C GLU A 174 28.15 -11.89 28.42
N ILE A 175 26.94 -12.46 28.58
CA ILE A 175 25.75 -12.08 27.77
C ILE A 175 24.99 -10.87 28.36
N VAL A 176 25.14 -10.57 29.67
CA VAL A 176 24.32 -9.57 30.39
C VAL A 176 25.03 -8.20 30.49
N ALA A 177 25.30 -7.56 29.35
CA ALA A 177 26.07 -6.30 29.32
C ALA A 177 25.53 -5.15 28.43
N THR A 178 24.47 -5.34 27.63
CA THR A 178 23.78 -4.22 26.94
C THR A 178 22.28 -4.48 26.78
N ASN A 179 21.48 -4.04 27.76
CA ASN A 179 20.08 -3.62 27.58
C ASN A 179 19.57 -2.90 28.84
N GLN A 180 20.06 -1.67 29.08
CA GLN A 180 19.39 -0.75 29.99
C GLN A 180 18.18 -0.13 29.28
N THR A 181 17.05 -0.82 29.33
CA THR A 181 15.76 -0.23 28.99
C THR A 181 15.47 0.94 29.94
N LYS A 182 15.55 2.16 29.42
CA LYS A 182 14.95 3.30 30.11
C LYS A 182 13.44 3.06 30.19
N ALA A 183 12.84 3.31 31.35
CA ALA A 183 11.40 3.45 31.43
C ALA A 183 11.00 4.69 30.63
N GLU A 184 10.38 4.50 29.48
CA GLU A 184 9.82 5.60 28.68
C GLU A 184 8.55 6.11 29.35
N ILE A 185 8.42 7.43 29.47
CA ILE A 185 7.18 8.07 29.88
C ILE A 185 6.26 8.02 28.65
N VAL A 186 5.28 7.12 28.67
CA VAL A 186 4.32 6.97 27.58
C VAL A 186 3.33 8.13 27.61
N GLU A 187 3.40 9.00 26.60
CA GLU A 187 2.42 10.06 26.34
C GLU A 187 0.98 9.49 26.28
N PRO A 188 -0.04 10.24 26.74
CA PRO A 188 -1.44 9.83 26.62
C PRO A 188 -1.85 9.55 25.17
N GLU A 189 -2.69 8.54 24.96
CA GLU A 189 -3.16 8.13 23.63
C GLU A 189 -3.95 9.25 22.93
N ASP A 190 -4.69 10.07 23.70
CA ASP A 190 -5.36 11.28 23.22
C ASP A 190 -4.36 12.31 22.62
N THR A 191 -3.17 12.46 23.21
CA THR A 191 -2.12 13.35 22.69
C THR A 191 -1.62 12.87 21.33
N ILE A 192 -1.38 11.56 21.18
CA ILE A 192 -0.87 10.97 19.94
C ILE A 192 -1.93 11.06 18.83
N ALA A 193 -3.20 10.73 19.14
CA ALA A 193 -4.31 10.87 18.20
C ALA A 193 -4.49 12.33 17.75
N TYR A 194 -4.40 13.30 18.67
CA TYR A 194 -4.46 14.72 18.37
C TYR A 194 -3.29 15.19 17.49
N THR A 195 -2.07 14.71 17.75
CA THR A 195 -0.88 15.03 16.94
C THR A 195 -1.02 14.52 15.49
N LYS A 196 -1.50 13.29 15.29
CA LYS A 196 -1.81 12.77 13.94
C LYS A 196 -2.88 13.64 13.26
N GLN A 197 -3.99 13.91 13.96
CA GLN A 197 -5.12 14.67 13.42
C GLN A 197 -4.80 16.15 13.12
N THR A 198 -3.67 16.68 13.60
CA THR A 198 -3.19 18.04 13.34
C THR A 198 -2.05 18.13 12.30
N CYS A 199 -1.64 17.00 11.70
CA CYS A 199 -0.66 16.98 10.62
C CYS A 199 -1.16 17.75 9.37
N LEU A 200 -0.23 18.45 8.70
CA LEU A 200 -0.55 19.26 7.50
C LEU A 200 -0.67 18.40 6.24
N CYS A 201 -0.09 17.20 6.25
CA CYS A 201 -0.07 16.26 5.13
C CYS A 201 -0.24 14.83 5.65
N VAL A 202 -0.94 14.00 4.88
CA VAL A 202 -0.89 12.54 5.00
C VAL A 202 -0.14 12.00 3.80
N ALA A 203 0.86 11.16 4.03
CA ALA A 203 1.62 10.46 3.01
C ALA A 203 1.49 8.94 3.19
N ALA A 204 1.14 8.24 2.12
CA ALA A 204 0.94 6.80 2.11
C ALA A 204 2.00 6.08 1.27
N ILE A 205 2.45 4.94 1.79
CA ILE A 205 3.33 3.97 1.15
C ILE A 205 2.56 2.66 1.03
N ASP A 206 2.16 2.33 -0.19
CA ASP A 206 1.61 1.02 -0.52
C ASP A 206 2.79 0.12 -0.89
N PHE A 207 3.28 -0.63 0.10
CA PHE A 207 4.47 -1.48 -0.03
C PHE A 207 4.04 -2.85 -0.53
N GLY A 208 3.66 -3.02 -1.80
CA GLY A 208 3.04 -4.26 -2.26
C GLY A 208 4.00 -5.45 -2.45
N SER A 209 3.45 -6.67 -2.51
CA SER A 209 4.25 -7.91 -2.72
C SER A 209 4.75 -8.13 -4.16
N SER A 210 4.20 -7.41 -5.13
CA SER A 210 4.69 -7.36 -6.51
C SER A 210 5.17 -5.98 -6.89
N ASP A 211 4.38 -4.95 -6.54
CA ASP A 211 4.54 -3.57 -6.98
C ASP A 211 4.21 -2.63 -5.81
N SER A 212 5.01 -1.59 -5.63
CA SER A 212 4.85 -0.55 -4.61
C SER A 212 4.52 0.81 -5.23
N GLY A 213 3.90 1.68 -4.45
CA GLY A 213 3.64 3.06 -4.85
C GLY A 213 3.49 4.00 -3.66
N CYS A 214 3.55 5.30 -3.92
CA CYS A 214 3.35 6.33 -2.90
C CYS A 214 2.44 7.45 -3.37
N ALA A 215 1.75 8.06 -2.42
CA ALA A 215 0.81 9.14 -2.64
C ALA A 215 0.72 10.04 -1.41
N PHE A 216 0.24 11.26 -1.58
CA PHE A 216 -0.02 12.18 -0.48
C PHE A 216 -1.24 13.04 -0.74
N SER A 217 -1.80 13.62 0.32
CA SER A 217 -2.70 14.75 0.23
C SER A 217 -2.50 15.70 1.40
N LEU A 218 -2.56 16.99 1.10
CA LEU A 218 -2.51 18.06 2.09
C LEU A 218 -3.86 18.16 2.80
N ARG A 219 -3.87 18.57 4.07
CA ARG A 219 -5.13 18.67 4.81
C ARG A 219 -6.14 19.60 4.14
N SER A 220 -5.68 20.74 3.64
CA SER A 220 -6.46 21.70 2.84
C SER A 220 -6.95 21.15 1.51
N ALA A 221 -6.26 20.18 0.89
CA ALA A 221 -6.70 19.53 -0.34
C ALA A 221 -7.80 18.49 -0.05
N TYR A 222 -7.61 17.70 1.02
CA TYR A 222 -8.60 16.74 1.52
C TYR A 222 -9.91 17.42 1.96
N ASP A 223 -9.82 18.50 2.75
CA ASP A 223 -11.00 19.22 3.27
C ASP A 223 -11.84 19.86 2.13
N LEU A 224 -11.23 20.14 0.97
CA LEU A 224 -11.93 20.56 -0.26
C LEU A 224 -12.50 19.37 -1.05
N ASN A 225 -11.71 18.32 -1.24
CA ASN A 225 -12.12 17.08 -1.92
C ASN A 225 -11.25 15.90 -1.44
N PRO A 226 -11.81 14.93 -0.68
CA PRO A 226 -11.07 13.75 -0.23
C PRO A 226 -10.46 12.87 -1.33
N LEU A 227 -10.94 12.96 -2.57
CA LEU A 227 -10.37 12.24 -3.72
C LEU A 227 -9.19 12.98 -4.38
N ASN A 228 -8.87 14.21 -3.94
CA ASN A 228 -7.72 14.99 -4.40
C ASN A 228 -6.43 14.45 -3.75
N ILE A 229 -5.86 13.42 -4.38
CA ILE A 229 -4.72 12.65 -3.90
C ILE A 229 -3.67 12.62 -5.00
N GLN A 230 -2.50 13.20 -4.71
CA GLN A 230 -1.36 13.22 -5.62
C GLN A 230 -0.56 11.93 -5.47
N THR A 231 -0.35 11.21 -6.58
CA THR A 231 0.49 10.02 -6.66
C THR A 231 1.87 10.38 -7.21
N GLU A 232 2.94 9.81 -6.63
CA GLU A 232 4.32 10.11 -7.02
C GLU A 232 4.97 8.89 -7.70
N PRO A 233 5.55 9.02 -8.91
CA PRO A 233 6.26 7.93 -9.58
C PRO A 233 7.55 7.51 -8.85
N LEU A 234 7.74 6.21 -8.66
CA LEU A 234 8.95 5.67 -8.02
C LEU A 234 10.13 5.44 -8.98
N GLY A 235 9.90 5.54 -10.29
CA GLY A 235 10.93 5.43 -11.33
C GLY A 235 10.85 6.56 -12.36
N ASP A 236 11.99 6.91 -12.97
CA ASP A 236 12.19 8.15 -13.75
C ASP A 236 11.41 8.25 -15.07
N LYS A 237 10.74 7.17 -15.48
CA LYS A 237 9.83 7.11 -16.64
C LYS A 237 8.43 6.56 -16.27
N GLY A 238 8.12 6.53 -14.98
CA GLY A 238 6.84 6.02 -14.47
C GLY A 238 5.68 6.97 -14.79
N SER A 239 4.53 6.40 -15.15
CA SER A 239 3.28 7.16 -15.11
C SER A 239 2.84 7.29 -13.65
N ALA A 240 2.45 8.48 -13.21
CA ALA A 240 1.84 8.68 -11.89
C ALA A 240 0.54 7.87 -11.69
N THR A 241 -0.01 7.27 -12.75
CA THR A 241 -1.17 6.37 -12.70
C THR A 241 -0.83 4.90 -12.39
N ARG A 242 0.45 4.52 -12.19
CA ARG A 242 0.87 3.13 -11.93
C ARG A 242 1.88 3.03 -10.79
N LYS A 243 1.87 1.88 -10.11
CA LYS A 243 2.93 1.42 -9.20
C LYS A 243 4.19 0.98 -9.97
N SER A 244 5.32 0.96 -9.30
CA SER A 244 6.58 0.36 -9.78
C SER A 244 6.84 -0.99 -9.10
N PRO A 245 7.53 -1.96 -9.72
CA PRO A 245 7.83 -3.25 -9.10
C PRO A 245 8.53 -3.13 -7.73
N THR A 246 8.23 -4.04 -6.80
CA THR A 246 8.90 -4.17 -5.50
C THR A 246 10.21 -4.93 -5.68
N ILE A 247 11.18 -4.21 -6.22
CA ILE A 247 12.53 -4.64 -6.58
C ILE A 247 13.52 -3.64 -5.98
N VAL A 248 14.62 -4.12 -5.40
CA VAL A 248 15.71 -3.26 -4.93
C VAL A 248 17.07 -3.82 -5.33
N LEU A 249 17.93 -2.92 -5.78
CA LEU A 249 19.31 -3.16 -6.17
C LEU A 249 20.24 -2.56 -5.11
N MET A 250 21.14 -3.37 -4.56
CA MET A 250 22.21 -2.94 -3.66
C MET A 250 23.58 -3.17 -4.29
N THR A 251 24.53 -2.29 -4.00
CA THR A 251 25.94 -2.44 -4.37
C THR A 251 26.57 -3.70 -3.74
N PRO A 252 27.73 -4.17 -4.21
CA PRO A 252 28.47 -5.27 -3.57
C PRO A 252 28.85 -4.98 -2.11
N ALA A 253 28.87 -3.70 -1.69
CA ALA A 253 29.07 -3.26 -0.31
C ALA A 253 27.78 -3.22 0.54
N GLY A 254 26.65 -3.70 0.00
CA GLY A 254 25.36 -3.74 0.70
C GLY A 254 24.64 -2.39 0.82
N GLN A 255 25.03 -1.39 0.01
CA GLN A 255 24.43 -0.05 0.03
C GLN A 255 23.31 0.06 -1.01
N PHE A 256 22.24 0.81 -0.73
CA PHE A 256 21.19 1.08 -1.70
C PHE A 256 21.74 1.75 -2.97
N ALA A 257 21.33 1.23 -4.13
CA ALA A 257 21.65 1.81 -5.44
C ALA A 257 20.40 2.27 -6.20
N ALA A 258 19.36 1.43 -6.27
CA ALA A 258 18.13 1.76 -6.99
C ALA A 258 16.92 0.94 -6.48
N PHE A 259 15.71 1.39 -6.85
CA PHE A 259 14.44 0.72 -6.60
C PHE A 259 13.60 0.60 -7.88
N GLY A 260 12.70 -0.38 -7.93
CA GLY A 260 11.68 -0.56 -8.95
C GLY A 260 12.22 -0.69 -10.37
N ASP A 261 11.59 0.00 -11.32
CA ASP A 261 11.98 -0.05 -12.74
C ASP A 261 13.44 0.37 -12.98
N ILE A 262 13.97 1.27 -12.14
CA ILE A 262 15.39 1.69 -12.21
C ILE A 262 16.30 0.56 -11.72
N ALA A 263 15.94 -0.14 -10.63
CA ALA A 263 16.69 -1.30 -10.15
C ALA A 263 16.71 -2.43 -11.18
N GLN A 264 15.58 -2.67 -11.85
CA GLN A 264 15.52 -3.64 -12.94
C GLN A 264 16.40 -3.21 -14.13
N GLN A 265 16.29 -1.96 -14.60
CA GLN A 265 17.10 -1.48 -15.74
C GLN A 265 18.60 -1.54 -15.43
N GLN A 266 19.05 -1.05 -14.26
CA GLN A 266 20.47 -1.08 -13.89
C GLN A 266 21.02 -2.50 -13.74
N TYR A 267 20.22 -3.45 -13.24
CA TYR A 267 20.66 -4.84 -13.14
C TYR A 267 20.59 -5.58 -14.49
N GLU A 268 19.66 -5.22 -15.39
CA GLU A 268 19.67 -5.64 -16.80
C GLU A 268 20.95 -5.14 -17.51
N GLU A 269 21.36 -3.89 -17.29
CA GLU A 269 22.62 -3.32 -17.80
C GLU A 269 23.85 -4.05 -17.21
N LEU A 270 23.89 -4.29 -15.90
CA LEU A 270 24.97 -5.06 -15.24
C LEU A 270 25.06 -6.51 -15.73
N ALA A 271 23.95 -7.12 -16.16
CA ALA A 271 23.92 -8.47 -16.70
C ALA A 271 24.49 -8.56 -18.12
N LEU A 272 24.30 -7.53 -18.96
CA LEU A 272 24.97 -7.42 -20.26
C LEU A 272 26.49 -7.20 -20.12
N ASP A 273 26.90 -6.63 -18.99
CA ASP A 273 28.29 -6.32 -18.63
C ASP A 273 28.99 -7.44 -17.82
N GLU A 274 28.32 -8.59 -17.60
CA GLU A 274 28.72 -9.73 -16.76
C GLU A 274 29.04 -9.41 -15.28
N LYS A 275 28.59 -8.26 -14.75
CA LYS A 275 28.86 -7.77 -13.38
C LYS A 275 27.72 -8.02 -12.39
N ASP A 276 26.57 -8.50 -12.88
CA ASP A 276 25.34 -8.72 -12.14
C ASP A 276 25.54 -9.51 -10.83
N LYS A 277 26.33 -10.60 -10.87
CA LYS A 277 26.55 -11.52 -9.74
C LYS A 277 27.27 -10.90 -8.54
N GLU A 278 27.88 -9.73 -8.67
CA GLU A 278 28.44 -8.99 -7.52
C GLU A 278 27.38 -8.15 -6.77
N TRP A 279 26.26 -7.82 -7.41
CA TRP A 279 25.23 -6.90 -6.89
C TRP A 279 24.02 -7.65 -6.31
N PHE A 280 23.44 -7.13 -5.22
CA PHE A 280 22.26 -7.78 -4.62
C PHE A 280 20.99 -7.30 -5.29
N TYR A 281 20.22 -8.24 -5.84
CA TYR A 281 18.96 -7.96 -6.52
C TYR A 281 17.81 -8.72 -5.84
N PHE A 282 17.08 -8.01 -4.98
CA PHE A 282 15.95 -8.57 -4.24
C PHE A 282 14.63 -8.23 -4.92
N ARG A 283 13.73 -9.22 -5.02
CA ARG A 283 12.40 -9.06 -5.64
C ARG A 283 11.34 -9.94 -4.98
N ARG A 284 10.10 -9.46 -4.89
CA ARG A 284 8.93 -10.17 -4.29
C ARG A 284 9.14 -10.64 -2.84
N PHE A 285 10.09 -10.03 -2.12
CA PHE A 285 10.55 -10.45 -0.80
C PHE A 285 9.56 -10.19 0.35
N LYS A 286 8.58 -9.28 0.19
CA LYS A 286 7.47 -9.07 1.17
C LYS A 286 6.79 -10.38 1.58
N MET A 287 6.67 -11.34 0.64
CA MET A 287 6.04 -12.64 0.92
C MET A 287 6.74 -13.46 2.01
N GLN A 288 8.03 -13.26 2.26
CA GLN A 288 8.75 -14.00 3.30
C GLN A 288 8.21 -13.71 4.72
N LEU A 289 7.64 -12.52 4.95
CA LEU A 289 6.97 -12.16 6.21
C LEU A 289 5.64 -12.91 6.42
N TYR A 290 5.07 -13.51 5.37
CA TYR A 290 3.88 -14.36 5.45
C TYR A 290 4.24 -15.85 5.44
N THR A 291 5.27 -16.27 4.70
CA THR A 291 5.61 -17.70 4.54
C THR A 291 6.55 -18.26 5.61
N LYS A 292 7.31 -17.42 6.33
CA LYS A 292 8.24 -17.87 7.38
C LYS A 292 7.54 -17.88 8.75
N LYS A 293 7.38 -19.07 9.36
CA LYS A 293 6.99 -19.20 10.77
C LYS A 293 8.15 -18.75 11.67
N GLY A 294 7.86 -18.02 12.74
CA GLY A 294 8.87 -17.47 13.66
C GLY A 294 9.73 -16.40 12.98
N LEU A 295 9.23 -15.17 12.92
CA LEU A 295 10.02 -14.03 12.46
C LEU A 295 10.93 -13.58 13.60
N ASP A 296 12.24 -13.52 13.31
CA ASP A 296 13.29 -13.02 14.21
C ASP A 296 13.95 -11.77 13.62
N LYS A 297 14.50 -10.92 14.48
CA LYS A 297 15.13 -9.64 14.11
C LYS A 297 16.40 -9.78 13.25
N ASN A 298 17.00 -10.96 13.23
CA ASN A 298 18.19 -11.31 12.43
C ASN A 298 17.86 -12.05 11.13
N MET A 299 16.57 -12.18 10.79
CA MET A 299 16.12 -12.80 9.55
C MET A 299 16.86 -12.27 8.33
N MET A 300 17.50 -13.18 7.59
CA MET A 300 18.11 -12.91 6.30
C MET A 300 17.07 -13.03 5.17
N LEU A 301 17.33 -12.32 4.07
CA LEU A 301 16.72 -12.49 2.76
C LEU A 301 17.78 -12.96 1.77
N GLU A 302 17.40 -13.87 0.89
CA GLU A 302 18.19 -14.37 -0.24
C GLU A 302 17.92 -13.50 -1.49
N ASP A 303 18.96 -13.05 -2.18
CA ASP A 303 18.87 -12.41 -3.50
C ASP A 303 18.68 -13.46 -4.62
N ILE A 304 18.45 -13.05 -5.87
CA ILE A 304 18.25 -14.02 -6.97
C ILE A 304 19.48 -14.91 -7.27
N ASN A 305 20.65 -14.58 -6.71
CA ASN A 305 21.91 -15.30 -6.88
C ASN A 305 22.25 -16.20 -5.68
N GLY A 306 21.36 -16.30 -4.67
CA GLY A 306 21.56 -17.12 -3.48
C GLY A 306 22.36 -16.45 -2.36
N ARG A 307 22.48 -15.12 -2.36
CA ARG A 307 23.34 -14.37 -1.43
C ARG A 307 22.50 -13.61 -0.41
N GLU A 308 22.92 -13.62 0.84
CA GLU A 308 22.08 -13.17 1.95
C GLU A 308 22.35 -11.74 2.43
N MET A 309 21.29 -11.02 2.81
CA MET A 309 21.34 -9.73 3.52
C MET A 309 20.24 -9.68 4.60
N LYS A 310 20.46 -8.95 5.70
CA LYS A 310 19.44 -8.78 6.74
C LYS A 310 18.17 -8.16 6.18
N ALA A 311 17.02 -8.79 6.45
CA ALA A 311 15.71 -8.33 5.98
C ALA A 311 15.43 -6.89 6.44
N SER A 312 15.75 -6.56 7.70
CA SER A 312 15.48 -5.22 8.24
C SER A 312 16.29 -4.12 7.56
N ASP A 313 17.46 -4.41 6.96
CA ASP A 313 18.18 -3.46 6.12
C ASP A 313 17.50 -3.30 4.75
N VAL A 314 17.20 -4.42 4.07
CA VAL A 314 16.56 -4.41 2.74
C VAL A 314 15.21 -3.67 2.75
N PHE A 315 14.34 -3.96 3.72
CA PHE A 315 13.04 -3.30 3.84
C PHE A 315 13.19 -1.82 4.24
N ALA A 316 14.09 -1.48 5.18
CA ALA A 316 14.28 -0.09 5.61
C ALA A 316 14.77 0.80 4.45
N CYS A 317 15.77 0.37 3.67
CA CYS A 317 16.23 1.12 2.50
C CYS A 317 15.12 1.35 1.45
N CYS A 318 14.22 0.38 1.28
CA CYS A 318 13.08 0.52 0.37
C CYS A 318 12.05 1.52 0.90
N ILE A 319 11.71 1.46 2.20
CA ILE A 319 10.79 2.41 2.84
C ILE A 319 11.40 3.82 2.82
N GLU A 320 12.70 3.96 3.10
CA GLU A 320 13.42 5.24 3.08
C GLU A 320 13.41 5.89 1.68
N TYR A 321 13.73 5.12 0.62
CA TYR A 321 13.65 5.62 -0.75
C TYR A 321 12.25 6.15 -1.10
N ILE A 322 11.21 5.38 -0.76
CA ILE A 322 9.83 5.75 -1.05
C ILE A 322 9.39 6.96 -0.20
N LYS A 323 9.73 6.98 1.10
CA LYS A 323 9.51 8.10 2.03
C LYS A 323 10.11 9.38 1.45
N ASN A 324 11.38 9.33 1.05
CA ASN A 324 12.11 10.50 0.56
C ASN A 324 11.57 11.01 -0.80
N LYS A 325 11.12 10.11 -1.70
CA LYS A 325 10.43 10.49 -2.94
C LYS A 325 9.12 11.25 -2.66
N VAL A 326 8.20 10.67 -1.88
CA VAL A 326 6.90 11.30 -1.62
C VAL A 326 7.00 12.53 -0.71
N PHE A 327 7.93 12.54 0.25
CA PHE A 327 8.19 13.72 1.10
C PHE A 327 8.68 14.90 0.27
N LYS A 328 9.67 14.70 -0.61
CA LYS A 328 10.15 15.75 -1.52
C LYS A 328 9.01 16.33 -2.36
N ARG A 329 8.13 15.47 -2.89
CA ARG A 329 6.97 15.91 -3.67
C ARG A 329 5.95 16.70 -2.84
N ALA A 330 5.78 16.36 -1.56
CA ALA A 330 4.96 17.12 -0.62
C ALA A 330 5.58 18.47 -0.22
N GLU A 331 6.90 18.55 -0.04
CA GLU A 331 7.63 19.81 0.21
C GLU A 331 7.60 20.75 -1.01
N GLU A 332 7.68 20.20 -2.23
CA GLU A 332 7.47 20.96 -3.48
C GLU A 332 6.05 21.56 -3.56
N ALA A 333 5.05 20.92 -2.96
CA ALA A 333 3.68 21.42 -2.88
C ALA A 333 3.47 22.39 -1.70
N VAL A 334 4.18 22.22 -0.58
CA VAL A 334 4.13 23.10 0.61
C VAL A 334 5.55 23.42 1.07
N ARG A 335 6.03 24.60 0.65
CA ARG A 335 7.37 25.09 0.97
C ARG A 335 7.62 25.13 2.47
N GLY A 336 8.59 24.34 2.95
CA GLY A 336 8.98 24.29 4.35
C GLY A 336 8.13 23.36 5.22
N LEU A 337 7.34 22.47 4.61
CA LEU A 337 6.81 21.27 5.26
C LEU A 337 7.98 20.49 5.88
N LYS A 338 7.78 19.98 7.10
CA LYS A 338 8.75 19.09 7.76
C LYS A 338 8.19 17.68 7.94
N GLU A 339 9.08 16.70 8.13
CA GLU A 339 8.66 15.31 8.37
C GLU A 339 7.78 15.16 9.62
N GLU A 340 7.96 15.99 10.66
CA GLU A 340 7.12 15.95 11.88
C GLU A 340 5.70 16.51 11.67
N GLN A 341 5.39 16.99 10.47
CA GLN A 341 4.07 17.50 10.07
C GLN A 341 3.36 16.57 9.07
N VAL A 342 3.93 15.37 8.84
CA VAL A 342 3.43 14.34 7.93
C VAL A 342 2.99 13.12 8.73
N HIS A 343 1.72 12.75 8.60
CA HIS A 343 1.20 11.47 9.08
C HIS A 343 1.49 10.39 8.02
N TRP A 344 2.27 9.39 8.41
CA TRP A 344 2.75 8.32 7.55
C TRP A 344 1.84 7.09 7.63
N MET A 345 1.36 6.63 6.48
CA MET A 345 0.52 5.44 6.34
C MET A 345 1.31 4.36 5.60
N ILE A 346 1.42 3.14 6.12
CA ILE A 346 2.06 2.01 5.41
C ILE A 346 1.09 0.83 5.33
N THR A 347 0.84 0.31 4.13
CA THR A 347 -0.16 -0.76 3.94
C THR A 347 0.38 -2.16 4.16
N VAL A 348 -0.40 -2.99 4.87
CA VAL A 348 -0.10 -4.39 5.19
C VAL A 348 -1.31 -5.30 4.90
N PRO A 349 -1.12 -6.55 4.45
CA PRO A 349 -2.22 -7.49 4.23
C PRO A 349 -2.98 -7.78 5.53
N ALA A 350 -4.30 -7.89 5.46
CA ALA A 350 -5.13 -8.19 6.62
C ALA A 350 -4.93 -9.64 7.12
N ILE A 351 -4.45 -10.56 6.27
CA ILE A 351 -4.13 -11.94 6.67
C ILE A 351 -2.78 -12.09 7.40
N TRP A 352 -2.02 -11.02 7.62
CA TRP A 352 -0.77 -11.06 8.41
C TRP A 352 -1.00 -11.26 9.91
N ASN A 353 0.05 -11.74 10.59
CA ASN A 353 0.11 -11.80 12.05
C ASN A 353 0.85 -10.58 12.64
N GLU A 354 0.88 -10.54 13.96
CA GLU A 354 1.38 -9.42 14.76
C GLU A 354 2.89 -9.24 14.56
N SER A 355 3.65 -10.35 14.46
CA SER A 355 5.08 -10.36 14.16
C SER A 355 5.41 -9.67 12.83
N ALA A 356 4.62 -9.93 11.78
CA ALA A 356 4.84 -9.34 10.46
C ALA A 356 4.48 -7.84 10.44
N ARG A 357 3.47 -7.41 11.23
CA ARG A 357 3.15 -5.99 11.41
C ARG A 357 4.25 -5.26 12.20
N GLN A 358 4.71 -5.83 13.32
CA GLN A 358 5.85 -5.27 14.06
C GLN A 358 7.10 -5.19 13.19
N PHE A 359 7.39 -6.18 12.34
CA PHE A 359 8.53 -6.12 11.42
C PHE A 359 8.46 -4.90 10.49
N MET A 360 7.31 -4.61 9.89
CA MET A 360 7.16 -3.39 9.08
C MET A 360 7.27 -2.12 9.91
N ARG A 361 6.79 -2.11 11.16
CA ARG A 361 6.92 -0.97 12.09
C ARG A 361 8.38 -0.71 12.50
N GLU A 362 9.16 -1.76 12.78
CA GLU A 362 10.60 -1.67 13.06
C GLU A 362 11.40 -1.26 11.80
N ALA A 363 11.07 -1.80 10.62
CA ALA A 363 11.70 -1.40 9.35
C ALA A 363 11.41 0.07 8.97
N ALA A 364 10.19 0.55 9.21
CA ALA A 364 9.80 1.94 8.99
C ALA A 364 10.50 2.91 9.96
N ALA A 365 10.63 2.53 11.24
CA ALA A 365 11.41 3.29 12.21
C ALA A 365 12.90 3.34 11.85
N LYS A 366 13.45 2.24 11.33
CA LYS A 366 14.82 2.17 10.79
C LYS A 366 15.01 3.01 9.52
N ALA A 367 13.95 3.24 8.75
CA ALA A 367 13.88 4.21 7.64
C ALA A 367 13.66 5.67 8.10
N GLY A 368 13.74 5.95 9.41
CA GLY A 368 13.64 7.29 9.98
C GLY A 368 12.21 7.84 10.11
N ILE A 369 11.16 7.03 9.99
CA ILE A 369 9.78 7.46 10.25
C ILE A 369 9.53 7.43 11.76
N ASN A 370 9.05 8.54 12.36
CA ASN A 370 8.62 8.54 13.76
C ASN A 370 7.43 7.58 13.94
N GLN A 371 7.55 6.63 14.87
CA GLN A 371 6.49 5.66 15.17
C GLN A 371 5.18 6.31 15.66
N GLU A 372 5.24 7.47 16.30
CA GLU A 372 4.06 8.21 16.77
C GLU A 372 3.25 8.79 15.59
N LEU A 373 3.94 9.10 14.49
CA LEU A 373 3.36 9.57 13.23
C LEU A 373 3.13 8.43 12.23
N LEU A 374 3.26 7.16 12.64
CA LEU A 374 3.14 5.99 11.78
C LEU A 374 1.88 5.17 12.10
N THR A 375 1.00 5.08 11.11
CA THR A 375 -0.13 4.15 11.07
C THR A 375 0.16 3.02 10.08
N LEU A 376 0.11 1.78 10.54
CA LEU A 376 -0.06 0.65 9.63
C LEU A 376 -1.54 0.56 9.25
N VAL A 377 -1.81 0.24 7.98
CA VAL A 377 -3.17 0.21 7.41
C VAL A 377 -3.43 -1.15 6.80
N LEU A 378 -4.58 -1.76 7.09
CA LEU A 378 -4.96 -3.00 6.42
C LEU A 378 -5.36 -2.71 4.97
N GLU A 379 -4.69 -3.36 4.02
CA GLU A 379 -4.87 -3.19 2.56
C GLU A 379 -6.35 -3.16 2.12
N PRO A 380 -7.22 -4.12 2.51
CA PRO A 380 -8.65 -4.08 2.14
C PRO A 380 -9.48 -2.99 2.85
N GLU A 381 -9.09 -2.52 4.05
CA GLU A 381 -9.82 -1.46 4.76
C GLU A 381 -9.61 -0.09 4.10
N ALA A 382 -8.38 0.21 3.69
CA ALA A 382 -8.09 1.35 2.84
C ALA A 382 -8.93 1.32 1.57
N ALA A 383 -9.01 0.16 0.91
CA ALA A 383 -9.77 0.02 -0.31
C ALA A 383 -11.28 0.27 -0.11
N ALA A 384 -11.86 -0.21 0.99
CA ALA A 384 -13.24 0.09 1.36
C ALA A 384 -13.48 1.60 1.56
N VAL A 385 -12.58 2.28 2.27
CA VAL A 385 -12.65 3.73 2.50
C VAL A 385 -12.56 4.52 1.18
N TYR A 386 -11.69 4.14 0.24
CA TYR A 386 -11.64 4.83 -1.06
C TYR A 386 -12.94 4.64 -1.86
N CYS A 387 -13.45 3.41 -1.94
CA CYS A 387 -14.70 3.11 -2.64
C CYS A 387 -15.91 3.85 -2.05
N LYS A 388 -15.96 3.99 -0.71
CA LYS A 388 -16.94 4.84 0.01
C LYS A 388 -16.95 6.28 -0.52
N TYR A 389 -15.78 6.89 -0.69
CA TYR A 389 -15.70 8.27 -1.20
C TYR A 389 -15.98 8.40 -2.70
N VAL A 390 -15.69 7.38 -3.51
CA VAL A 390 -16.09 7.35 -4.93
C VAL A 390 -17.62 7.34 -5.07
N GLU A 391 -18.33 6.54 -4.28
CA GLU A 391 -19.81 6.56 -4.25
C GLU A 391 -20.34 7.93 -3.79
N ILE A 392 -19.81 8.46 -2.67
CA ILE A 392 -20.22 9.77 -2.14
C ILE A 392 -20.00 10.90 -3.15
N ASN A 393 -18.92 10.87 -3.94
CA ASN A 393 -18.66 11.92 -4.93
C ASN A 393 -19.59 11.84 -6.14
N ARG A 394 -19.87 10.64 -6.67
CA ARG A 394 -20.85 10.44 -7.75
C ARG A 394 -22.25 10.92 -7.38
N ASN A 395 -22.66 10.62 -6.15
CA ASN A 395 -23.94 11.07 -5.60
C ASN A 395 -24.01 12.61 -5.44
N LYS A 396 -22.87 13.32 -5.38
CA LYS A 396 -22.81 14.80 -5.43
C LYS A 396 -22.82 15.36 -6.85
N THR A 397 -22.22 14.67 -7.83
CA THR A 397 -22.14 15.14 -9.22
C THR A 397 -23.39 14.84 -10.05
N GLY A 398 -24.28 13.96 -9.56
CA GLY A 398 -25.50 13.58 -10.27
C GLY A 398 -25.29 12.48 -11.32
N GLU A 399 -24.17 11.76 -11.27
CA GLU A 399 -24.01 10.50 -11.99
C GLU A 399 -25.02 9.46 -11.47
N VAL A 400 -25.55 8.61 -12.35
CA VAL A 400 -26.58 7.63 -11.97
C VAL A 400 -26.03 6.65 -10.93
N ALA A 401 -26.66 6.62 -9.76
CA ALA A 401 -26.23 5.83 -8.62
C ALA A 401 -26.51 4.32 -8.85
N HIS A 402 -25.51 3.62 -9.41
CA HIS A 402 -25.49 2.15 -9.52
C HIS A 402 -24.82 1.45 -8.32
N LEU A 403 -24.47 2.21 -7.28
CA LEU A 403 -23.92 1.70 -6.03
C LEU A 403 -24.81 2.18 -4.89
N GLU A 404 -25.51 1.25 -4.26
CA GLU A 404 -26.18 1.44 -2.97
C GLU A 404 -25.38 0.79 -1.82
N VAL A 405 -24.10 0.49 -2.09
CA VAL A 405 -23.26 -0.39 -1.28
C VAL A 405 -22.75 0.33 -0.03
N PHE A 406 -22.56 1.65 -0.10
CA PHE A 406 -22.14 2.46 1.05
C PHE A 406 -23.30 3.18 1.77
N LYS A 407 -24.54 2.66 1.65
CA LYS A 407 -25.68 3.04 2.51
C LYS A 407 -25.61 2.33 3.88
N PRO A 408 -26.07 2.96 4.99
CA PRO A 408 -26.23 2.28 6.28
C PRO A 408 -26.99 0.95 6.18
N GLY A 409 -26.52 -0.07 6.90
CA GLY A 409 -27.05 -1.43 6.88
C GLY A 409 -26.72 -2.25 5.63
N SER A 410 -26.03 -1.70 4.63
CA SER A 410 -25.48 -2.49 3.52
C SER A 410 -24.28 -3.31 3.98
N GLN A 411 -24.25 -4.59 3.60
CA GLN A 411 -23.14 -5.52 3.83
C GLN A 411 -22.46 -5.87 2.50
N PHE A 412 -21.13 -5.88 2.49
CA PHE A 412 -20.31 -6.14 1.30
C PHE A 412 -18.97 -6.81 1.62
N LEU A 413 -18.42 -7.52 0.64
CA LEU A 413 -17.05 -8.03 0.69
C LEU A 413 -16.10 -7.08 -0.05
N ILE A 414 -14.94 -6.79 0.56
CA ILE A 414 -13.75 -6.42 -0.21
C ILE A 414 -13.01 -7.70 -0.57
N VAL A 415 -12.57 -7.80 -1.82
CA VAL A 415 -11.73 -8.87 -2.33
C VAL A 415 -10.48 -8.21 -2.93
N ASP A 416 -9.45 -8.05 -2.10
CA ASP A 416 -8.16 -7.52 -2.56
C ASP A 416 -7.39 -8.63 -3.26
N LEU A 417 -7.33 -8.51 -4.58
CA LEU A 417 -6.66 -9.41 -5.50
C LEU A 417 -5.25 -8.85 -5.70
N GLY A 418 -4.42 -9.09 -4.68
CA GLY A 418 -3.04 -8.66 -4.64
C GLY A 418 -2.12 -9.42 -5.61
N GLY A 419 -0.89 -8.92 -5.73
CA GLY A 419 0.18 -9.60 -6.46
C GLY A 419 0.67 -10.86 -5.74
N GLY A 420 0.81 -10.81 -4.41
CA GLY A 420 1.30 -11.93 -3.59
C GLY A 420 0.19 -12.70 -2.89
N THR A 421 -0.65 -12.00 -2.14
CA THR A 421 -1.79 -12.53 -1.39
C THR A 421 -3.11 -12.26 -2.12
N VAL A 422 -4.18 -12.86 -1.64
CA VAL A 422 -5.55 -12.40 -1.79
C VAL A 422 -6.11 -12.24 -0.39
N ASP A 423 -6.70 -11.09 -0.09
CA ASP A 423 -7.18 -10.69 1.24
C ASP A 423 -8.67 -10.32 1.15
N ILE A 424 -9.50 -10.89 2.01
CA ILE A 424 -10.97 -10.75 1.99
C ILE A 424 -11.47 -10.33 3.37
N THR A 425 -12.25 -9.24 3.40
CA THR A 425 -12.96 -8.75 4.60
C THR A 425 -14.43 -8.55 4.30
N CYS A 426 -15.30 -8.91 5.25
CA CYS A 426 -16.74 -8.62 5.17
C CYS A 426 -17.07 -7.42 6.07
N ASN A 427 -17.71 -6.40 5.49
CA ASN A 427 -17.94 -5.12 6.15
C ASN A 427 -19.43 -4.77 6.14
N GLU A 428 -19.89 -4.17 7.23
CA GLU A 428 -21.19 -3.48 7.31
C GLU A 428 -20.96 -1.96 7.43
N VAL A 429 -21.83 -1.19 6.78
CA VAL A 429 -21.88 0.27 6.91
C VAL A 429 -22.76 0.65 8.10
N THR A 430 -22.19 1.31 9.11
CA THR A 430 -22.95 1.80 10.26
C THR A 430 -23.85 2.99 9.90
N GLU A 431 -24.80 3.33 10.78
CA GLU A 431 -25.59 4.58 10.69
C GLU A 431 -24.71 5.85 10.59
N THR A 432 -23.53 5.82 11.23
CA THR A 432 -22.53 6.91 11.16
C THR A 432 -21.67 6.87 9.89
N LYS A 433 -21.90 5.93 8.96
CA LYS A 433 -21.11 5.67 7.73
C LYS A 433 -19.64 5.33 7.99
N GLN A 434 -19.36 4.82 9.18
CA GLN A 434 -18.11 4.14 9.51
C GLN A 434 -18.25 2.66 9.09
N LEU A 435 -17.12 1.96 8.94
CA LEU A 435 -17.12 0.54 8.58
C LEU A 435 -16.91 -0.32 9.83
N LEU A 436 -17.67 -1.41 9.92
CA LEU A 436 -17.54 -2.45 10.92
C LEU A 436 -17.22 -3.79 10.23
N GLU A 437 -16.17 -4.47 10.65
CA GLU A 437 -15.91 -5.85 10.21
C GLU A 437 -16.94 -6.80 10.85
N ILE A 438 -17.67 -7.56 10.01
CA ILE A 438 -18.70 -8.52 10.46
C ILE A 438 -18.30 -9.98 10.21
N TYR A 439 -17.20 -10.22 9.49
CA TYR A 439 -16.55 -11.53 9.41
C TYR A 439 -15.05 -11.34 9.24
N HIS A 440 -14.26 -12.10 10.01
CA HIS A 440 -12.82 -11.92 10.16
C HIS A 440 -12.04 -11.99 8.83
N ALA A 441 -11.04 -11.12 8.72
CA ALA A 441 -10.09 -11.09 7.62
C ALA A 441 -9.49 -12.46 7.32
N SER A 442 -9.62 -12.89 6.06
CA SER A 442 -9.24 -14.24 5.63
C SER A 442 -8.78 -14.23 4.17
N GLY A 443 -8.04 -15.26 3.74
CA GLY A 443 -7.40 -15.27 2.42
C GLY A 443 -6.18 -16.19 2.35
N GLY A 444 -5.28 -15.94 1.39
CA GLY A 444 -4.09 -16.77 1.20
C GLY A 444 -3.18 -16.36 0.04
N PRO A 445 -2.10 -17.11 -0.24
CA PRO A 445 -1.07 -16.77 -1.23
C PRO A 445 -1.50 -17.12 -2.68
N TRP A 446 -2.68 -16.66 -3.08
CA TRP A 446 -3.35 -17.04 -4.35
C TRP A 446 -3.21 -15.99 -5.46
N GLY A 447 -2.54 -14.87 -5.18
CA GLY A 447 -2.47 -13.68 -6.03
C GLY A 447 -1.72 -13.87 -7.34
N GLY A 448 -1.60 -12.77 -8.10
CA GLY A 448 -1.08 -12.77 -9.48
C GLY A 448 0.32 -13.40 -9.67
N ASN A 449 1.13 -13.52 -8.62
CA ASN A 449 2.43 -14.17 -8.64
C ASN A 449 2.36 -15.70 -8.74
N MET A 450 1.29 -16.34 -8.25
CA MET A 450 1.11 -17.78 -8.46
C MET A 450 0.91 -18.09 -9.95
N ILE A 451 0.19 -17.22 -10.67
CA ILE A 451 0.03 -17.29 -12.12
C ILE A 451 1.38 -17.13 -12.83
N ASN A 452 2.16 -16.10 -12.48
CA ASN A 452 3.51 -15.89 -13.02
C ASN A 452 4.39 -17.14 -12.84
N LYS A 453 4.39 -17.75 -11.66
CA LYS A 453 5.13 -18.98 -11.34
C LYS A 453 4.64 -20.22 -12.12
N ARG A 454 3.38 -20.24 -12.55
CA ARG A 454 2.80 -21.31 -13.38
C ARG A 454 3.09 -21.12 -14.87
N ILE A 455 3.02 -19.89 -15.39
CA ILE A 455 3.46 -19.57 -16.76
C ILE A 455 4.95 -19.91 -16.92
N TRP A 456 5.79 -19.50 -15.97
CA TRP A 456 7.23 -19.84 -15.94
C TRP A 456 7.47 -21.35 -16.03
N LYS A 457 6.76 -22.15 -15.20
CA LYS A 457 6.86 -23.62 -15.24
C LYS A 457 6.38 -24.22 -16.56
N LEU A 458 5.37 -23.65 -17.20
CA LEU A 458 4.84 -24.13 -18.47
C LEU A 458 5.82 -23.83 -19.62
N ILE A 459 6.39 -22.62 -19.67
CA ILE A 459 7.43 -22.25 -20.64
C ILE A 459 8.69 -23.13 -20.44
N ARG A 460 9.14 -23.32 -19.19
CA ARG A 460 10.21 -24.29 -18.84
C ARG A 460 9.92 -25.71 -19.32
N SER A 461 8.66 -26.16 -19.23
CA SER A 461 8.26 -27.48 -19.72
C SER A 461 8.17 -27.57 -21.25
N ILE A 462 7.95 -26.45 -21.94
CA ILE A 462 7.98 -26.38 -23.41
C ILE A 462 9.43 -26.45 -23.90
N PHE A 463 10.32 -25.59 -23.38
CA PHE A 463 11.74 -25.56 -23.75
C PHE A 463 12.57 -26.76 -23.24
N GLY A 464 12.00 -27.59 -22.37
CA GLY A 464 12.70 -28.70 -21.73
C GLY A 464 13.47 -28.25 -20.49
N ASN A 465 13.15 -28.85 -19.34
CA ASN A 465 13.60 -28.42 -18.01
C ASN A 465 15.11 -28.16 -17.93
N THR A 466 15.95 -29.07 -18.41
CA THR A 466 17.41 -29.00 -18.27
C THR A 466 18.01 -27.84 -19.07
N PHE A 467 17.61 -27.68 -20.34
CA PHE A 467 18.07 -26.58 -21.19
C PHE A 467 17.61 -25.24 -20.61
N PHE A 468 16.32 -25.13 -20.25
CA PHE A 468 15.75 -23.90 -19.72
C PHE A 468 16.41 -23.47 -18.40
N ASP A 469 16.64 -24.39 -17.46
CA ASP A 469 17.27 -24.06 -16.17
C ASP A 469 18.76 -23.69 -16.32
N GLN A 470 19.48 -24.33 -17.24
CA GLN A 470 20.86 -23.96 -17.55
C GLN A 470 20.91 -22.57 -18.19
N TYR A 471 20.15 -22.36 -19.27
CA TYR A 471 20.09 -21.10 -19.99
C TYR A 471 19.67 -19.93 -19.07
N MET A 472 18.66 -20.11 -18.22
CA MET A 472 18.19 -19.07 -17.29
C MET A 472 19.15 -18.79 -16.12
N LYS A 473 20.18 -19.62 -15.93
CA LYS A 473 21.28 -19.41 -14.98
C LYS A 473 22.50 -18.75 -15.64
N GLU A 474 22.71 -19.02 -16.92
CA GLU A 474 23.82 -18.45 -17.71
C GLU A 474 23.47 -17.05 -18.25
N HIS A 475 22.21 -16.81 -18.65
CA HIS A 475 21.73 -15.59 -19.30
C HIS A 475 20.77 -14.77 -18.40
N THR A 476 21.31 -14.04 -17.41
CA THR A 476 20.48 -13.29 -16.44
C THR A 476 19.59 -12.22 -17.10
N TYR A 477 20.07 -11.53 -18.14
CA TYR A 477 19.29 -10.55 -18.89
C TYR A 477 18.01 -11.17 -19.50
N ALA A 478 18.16 -12.33 -20.14
CA ALA A 478 17.06 -13.09 -20.72
C ALA A 478 16.06 -13.59 -19.66
N GLN A 479 16.54 -13.92 -18.45
CA GLN A 479 15.70 -14.25 -17.30
C GLN A 479 14.77 -13.09 -16.92
N LEU A 480 15.30 -11.85 -16.89
CA LEU A 480 14.52 -10.66 -16.53
C LEU A 480 13.55 -10.23 -17.64
N GLU A 481 13.98 -10.25 -18.91
CA GLU A 481 13.10 -10.06 -20.07
C GLU A 481 11.89 -11.01 -20.03
N LEU A 482 12.11 -12.30 -19.79
CA LEU A 482 11.03 -13.29 -19.73
C LEU A 482 10.12 -13.08 -18.52
N LEU A 483 10.68 -12.74 -17.34
CA LEU A 483 9.88 -12.45 -16.15
C LEU A 483 8.96 -11.23 -16.35
N LYS A 484 9.45 -10.19 -17.05
CA LYS A 484 8.68 -9.00 -17.42
C LYS A 484 7.61 -9.32 -18.47
N ALA A 485 7.97 -10.06 -19.51
CA ALA A 485 7.05 -10.51 -20.55
C ALA A 485 5.89 -11.37 -20.00
N ILE A 486 6.16 -12.19 -18.97
CA ILE A 486 5.13 -12.97 -18.27
C ILE A 486 4.16 -12.07 -17.48
N GLU A 487 4.69 -11.10 -16.73
CA GLU A 487 3.87 -10.15 -15.94
C GLU A 487 2.94 -9.34 -16.85
N GLU A 488 3.51 -8.72 -17.89
CA GLU A 488 2.77 -7.96 -18.89
C GLU A 488 1.81 -8.81 -19.74
N GLY A 489 2.24 -10.01 -20.13
CA GLY A 489 1.45 -10.92 -20.96
C GLY A 489 0.23 -11.43 -20.22
N LYS A 490 0.39 -11.86 -18.97
CA LYS A 490 -0.70 -12.36 -18.10
C LYS A 490 -1.90 -11.42 -18.05
N MET A 491 -1.67 -10.12 -17.87
CA MET A 491 -2.73 -9.14 -17.71
C MET A 491 -3.57 -8.92 -18.98
N LYS A 492 -3.07 -9.35 -20.14
CA LYS A 492 -3.71 -9.20 -21.45
C LYS A 492 -4.54 -10.44 -21.86
N ILE A 493 -4.55 -11.51 -21.04
CA ILE A 493 -5.23 -12.78 -21.35
C ILE A 493 -6.72 -12.70 -21.01
N ARG A 494 -7.55 -13.22 -21.93
CA ARG A 494 -9.02 -13.33 -21.82
C ARG A 494 -9.45 -14.80 -21.95
N PRO A 495 -10.62 -15.20 -21.44
CA PRO A 495 -11.13 -16.57 -21.62
C PRO A 495 -11.16 -17.00 -23.09
N GLY A 496 -10.77 -18.24 -23.34
CA GLY A 496 -10.66 -18.82 -24.70
C GLY A 496 -9.48 -18.32 -25.55
N ALA A 497 -8.74 -17.30 -25.13
CA ALA A 497 -7.59 -16.80 -25.88
C ALA A 497 -6.34 -17.67 -25.72
N LYS A 498 -5.45 -17.67 -26.71
CA LYS A 498 -4.07 -18.15 -26.55
C LYS A 498 -3.31 -17.22 -25.59
N GLY A 499 -2.47 -17.79 -24.72
CA GLY A 499 -1.45 -17.02 -24.01
C GLY A 499 -0.36 -16.59 -25.00
N VAL A 500 0.10 -15.34 -24.94
CA VAL A 500 1.15 -14.81 -25.84
C VAL A 500 2.16 -14.04 -25.02
N PHE A 501 3.43 -14.45 -25.09
CA PHE A 501 4.53 -13.86 -24.32
C PHE A 501 5.73 -13.59 -25.24
N LYS A 502 6.39 -12.44 -25.07
CA LYS A 502 7.67 -12.16 -25.75
C LYS A 502 8.73 -13.16 -25.25
N LEU A 503 9.57 -13.66 -26.15
CA LEU A 503 10.79 -14.39 -25.79
C LEU A 503 12.01 -13.45 -25.84
N PRO A 504 13.05 -13.70 -25.02
CA PRO A 504 14.39 -13.18 -25.27
C PRO A 504 14.90 -13.67 -26.63
N PHE A 505 15.59 -12.81 -27.37
CA PHE A 505 16.02 -13.07 -28.76
C PHE A 505 16.82 -14.38 -28.90
N GLU A 506 17.80 -14.58 -28.03
CA GLU A 506 18.68 -15.76 -27.95
C GLU A 506 17.93 -17.09 -27.73
N MET A 507 16.76 -17.08 -27.08
CA MET A 507 15.96 -18.30 -26.92
C MET A 507 15.26 -18.72 -28.22
N SER A 508 15.00 -17.75 -29.11
CA SER A 508 14.08 -17.93 -30.23
C SER A 508 14.62 -18.83 -31.33
N ASP A 509 15.94 -18.96 -31.49
CA ASP A 509 16.59 -19.86 -32.46
C ASP A 509 16.25 -21.35 -32.22
N ASN A 510 15.77 -21.71 -31.02
CA ASN A 510 15.31 -23.05 -30.67
C ASN A 510 13.89 -23.37 -31.19
N THR A 511 13.53 -22.88 -32.38
CA THR A 511 12.22 -23.10 -33.04
C THR A 511 11.85 -24.57 -33.28
N ASN A 512 12.83 -25.48 -33.31
CA ASN A 512 12.63 -26.91 -33.58
C ASN A 512 11.92 -27.69 -32.44
N ILE A 513 11.51 -27.02 -31.37
CA ILE A 513 10.86 -27.63 -30.20
C ILE A 513 9.35 -27.80 -30.46
N THR A 514 8.97 -28.98 -30.92
CA THR A 514 7.55 -29.35 -31.14
C THR A 514 6.88 -29.77 -29.82
N SER A 515 6.28 -28.83 -29.10
CA SER A 515 5.47 -29.11 -27.92
C SER A 515 3.97 -29.18 -28.23
N THR A 516 3.21 -30.02 -27.52
CA THR A 516 1.74 -30.02 -27.58
C THR A 516 1.11 -28.89 -26.77
N ALA A 517 1.87 -28.27 -25.85
CA ALA A 517 1.38 -27.22 -24.97
C ALA A 517 1.32 -25.82 -25.64
N GLY A 518 2.13 -25.61 -26.69
CA GLY A 518 2.33 -24.31 -27.31
C GLY A 518 3.32 -24.34 -28.49
N GLU A 519 3.46 -23.19 -29.14
CA GLU A 519 4.22 -22.96 -30.37
C GLU A 519 5.25 -21.84 -30.15
N ILE A 520 6.47 -22.02 -30.66
CA ILE A 520 7.57 -21.05 -30.56
C ILE A 520 7.76 -20.36 -31.91
N LEU A 521 7.69 -19.03 -31.93
CA LEU A 521 8.01 -18.17 -33.07
C LEU A 521 9.23 -17.27 -32.75
N PRO A 522 9.89 -16.66 -33.76
CA PRO A 522 11.16 -15.93 -33.58
C PRO A 522 11.21 -14.74 -32.61
N ASP A 523 10.10 -14.33 -31.99
CA ASP A 523 10.09 -13.34 -30.90
C ASP A 523 9.07 -13.64 -29.79
N LYS A 524 8.33 -14.76 -29.88
CA LYS A 524 7.17 -15.05 -29.03
C LYS A 524 6.95 -16.54 -28.79
N ILE A 525 6.41 -16.86 -27.63
CA ILE A 525 5.81 -18.16 -27.34
C ILE A 525 4.28 -18.03 -27.22
N TYR A 526 3.58 -18.90 -27.94
CA TYR A 526 2.13 -19.03 -27.92
C TYR A 526 1.75 -20.26 -27.09
N ILE A 527 0.87 -20.09 -26.11
CA ILE A 527 0.38 -21.16 -25.24
C ILE A 527 -1.09 -21.43 -25.58
N ASN A 528 -1.45 -22.69 -25.80
CA ASN A 528 -2.80 -23.05 -26.25
C ASN A 528 -3.86 -22.77 -25.15
N PRO A 529 -5.13 -22.46 -25.52
CA PRO A 529 -6.15 -21.96 -24.59
C PRO A 529 -6.45 -22.89 -23.40
N GLU A 530 -6.29 -24.19 -23.59
CA GLU A 530 -6.52 -25.23 -22.58
C GLU A 530 -5.41 -25.16 -21.51
N ASN A 531 -4.15 -25.09 -21.95
CA ASN A 531 -2.99 -25.05 -21.07
C ASN A 531 -2.90 -23.73 -20.30
N ILE A 532 -3.24 -22.60 -20.94
CA ILE A 532 -3.28 -21.32 -20.24
C ILE A 532 -4.47 -21.25 -19.26
N SER A 533 -5.60 -21.91 -19.55
CA SER A 533 -6.71 -22.02 -18.58
C SER A 533 -6.30 -22.79 -17.32
N VAL A 534 -5.57 -23.90 -17.46
CA VAL A 534 -5.02 -24.70 -16.33
C VAL A 534 -4.00 -23.93 -15.48
N VAL A 535 -3.28 -22.97 -16.08
CA VAL A 535 -2.42 -22.03 -15.35
C VAL A 535 -3.24 -21.16 -14.40
N PHE A 536 -4.38 -20.61 -14.84
CA PHE A 536 -5.26 -19.76 -14.04
C PHE A 536 -6.14 -20.53 -13.04
N GLU A 537 -6.65 -21.71 -13.40
CA GLU A 537 -7.65 -22.49 -12.64
C GLU A 537 -7.32 -22.53 -11.14
N SER A 538 -6.08 -22.86 -10.78
CA SER A 538 -5.67 -23.01 -9.37
C SER A 538 -5.79 -21.76 -8.50
N SER A 539 -5.68 -20.56 -9.07
CA SER A 539 -5.86 -19.30 -8.32
C SER A 539 -7.34 -19.01 -8.18
N ILE A 540 -8.04 -18.98 -9.31
CA ILE A 540 -9.47 -18.70 -9.40
C ILE A 540 -10.27 -19.67 -8.54
N LYS A 541 -9.95 -20.97 -8.57
CA LYS A 541 -10.60 -22.03 -7.77
C LYS A 541 -10.38 -21.86 -6.27
N GLN A 542 -9.23 -21.38 -5.82
CA GLN A 542 -8.99 -21.09 -4.40
C GLN A 542 -9.77 -19.84 -3.97
N VAL A 543 -9.72 -18.76 -4.76
CA VAL A 543 -10.50 -17.54 -4.50
C VAL A 543 -12.01 -17.83 -4.46
N CYS A 544 -12.56 -18.46 -5.50
CA CYS A 544 -13.99 -18.80 -5.56
C CYS A 544 -14.39 -19.81 -4.46
N SER A 545 -13.56 -20.82 -4.16
CA SER A 545 -13.85 -21.75 -3.05
C SER A 545 -13.77 -21.09 -1.68
N HIS A 546 -13.01 -20.01 -1.51
CA HIS A 546 -12.95 -19.27 -0.25
C HIS A 546 -14.12 -18.30 -0.13
N LEU A 547 -14.45 -17.56 -1.20
CA LEU A 547 -15.65 -16.70 -1.27
C LEU A 547 -16.92 -17.50 -0.93
N LEU A 548 -17.10 -18.70 -1.51
CA LEU A 548 -18.23 -19.57 -1.17
C LEU A 548 -18.26 -20.02 0.30
N LYS A 549 -17.10 -20.17 0.96
CA LYS A 549 -17.02 -20.52 2.41
C LYS A 549 -17.29 -19.33 3.32
N VAL A 550 -16.97 -18.12 2.86
CA VAL A 550 -17.29 -16.87 3.59
C VAL A 550 -18.77 -16.57 3.44
N LEU A 551 -19.29 -16.50 2.21
CA LEU A 551 -20.68 -16.13 1.91
C LEU A 551 -21.72 -17.11 2.48
N ALA A 552 -21.36 -18.38 2.70
CA ALA A 552 -22.21 -19.40 3.33
C ALA A 552 -22.29 -19.30 4.87
N ARG A 553 -21.88 -18.17 5.47
CA ARG A 553 -21.95 -17.91 6.91
C ARG A 553 -23.20 -17.12 7.28
N ASP A 554 -23.76 -17.39 8.47
CA ASP A 554 -24.96 -16.70 8.95
C ASP A 554 -24.75 -15.20 9.15
N GLU A 555 -23.52 -14.82 9.50
CA GLU A 555 -23.05 -13.45 9.69
C GLU A 555 -23.02 -12.65 8.37
N THR A 556 -22.73 -13.32 7.25
CA THR A 556 -22.57 -12.71 5.91
C THR A 556 -23.83 -12.79 5.04
N ARG A 557 -24.93 -13.35 5.55
CA ARG A 557 -26.12 -13.70 4.74
C ARG A 557 -26.84 -12.53 4.05
N ASN A 558 -26.55 -11.28 4.43
CA ASN A 558 -27.14 -10.08 3.81
C ASN A 558 -26.13 -9.34 2.91
N VAL A 559 -24.95 -9.92 2.62
CA VAL A 559 -24.01 -9.40 1.64
C VAL A 559 -24.68 -9.33 0.26
N LYS A 560 -24.56 -8.18 -0.39
CA LYS A 560 -25.09 -7.95 -1.75
C LYS A 560 -24.02 -7.74 -2.81
N ALA A 561 -22.84 -7.30 -2.39
CA ALA A 561 -21.81 -6.79 -3.29
C ALA A 561 -20.41 -7.36 -2.98
N LEU A 562 -19.64 -7.63 -4.03
CA LEU A 562 -18.22 -8.02 -3.95
C LEU A 562 -17.39 -6.98 -4.71
N LEU A 563 -16.56 -6.24 -3.98
CA LEU A 563 -15.69 -5.19 -4.52
C LEU A 563 -14.30 -5.78 -4.79
N LEU A 564 -14.00 -5.97 -6.08
CA LEU A 564 -12.73 -6.51 -6.56
C LEU A 564 -11.70 -5.38 -6.69
N VAL A 565 -10.65 -5.42 -5.88
CA VAL A 565 -9.58 -4.40 -5.83
C VAL A 565 -8.20 -5.07 -5.95
N GLY A 566 -7.12 -4.29 -5.99
CA GLY A 566 -5.76 -4.83 -6.15
C GLY A 566 -5.40 -5.14 -7.61
N GLY A 567 -4.11 -5.24 -7.90
CA GLY A 567 -3.60 -5.27 -9.27
C GLY A 567 -3.97 -6.52 -10.08
N TYR A 568 -4.32 -7.64 -9.43
CA TYR A 568 -4.77 -8.85 -10.11
C TYR A 568 -6.26 -8.78 -10.50
N ALA A 569 -7.07 -7.88 -9.90
CA ALA A 569 -8.45 -7.63 -10.32
C ALA A 569 -8.55 -7.07 -11.75
N SER A 570 -7.49 -6.44 -12.26
CA SER A 570 -7.39 -6.00 -13.66
C SER A 570 -7.24 -7.16 -14.67
N CYS A 571 -7.03 -8.40 -14.21
CA CYS A 571 -6.91 -9.57 -15.10
C CYS A 571 -8.29 -10.09 -15.55
N GLU A 572 -8.55 -10.06 -16.85
CA GLU A 572 -9.86 -10.40 -17.41
C GLU A 572 -10.28 -11.86 -17.13
N MET A 573 -9.36 -12.83 -17.24
CA MET A 573 -9.58 -14.24 -16.87
C MET A 573 -10.21 -14.42 -15.48
N LEU A 574 -9.70 -13.69 -14.47
CA LEU A 574 -10.17 -13.74 -13.09
C LEU A 574 -11.51 -13.02 -12.95
N LYS A 575 -11.60 -11.81 -13.49
CA LYS A 575 -12.75 -10.91 -13.38
C LYS A 575 -14.00 -11.46 -14.07
N GLU A 576 -13.86 -12.03 -15.27
CA GLU A 576 -14.96 -12.73 -15.96
C GLU A 576 -15.39 -13.97 -15.17
N THR A 577 -14.44 -14.79 -14.70
CA THR A 577 -14.83 -16.02 -13.95
C THR A 577 -15.51 -15.71 -12.60
N ILE A 578 -15.12 -14.66 -11.89
CA ILE A 578 -15.83 -14.22 -10.68
C ILE A 578 -17.23 -13.73 -11.05
N LYS A 579 -17.37 -12.88 -12.07
CA LYS A 579 -18.68 -12.39 -12.55
C LYS A 579 -19.64 -13.52 -12.95
N THR A 580 -19.15 -14.56 -13.62
CA THR A 580 -19.98 -15.72 -14.02
C THR A 580 -20.22 -16.72 -12.89
N ARG A 581 -19.39 -16.71 -11.83
CA ARG A 581 -19.55 -17.64 -10.69
C ARG A 581 -20.37 -17.06 -9.54
N PHE A 582 -20.52 -15.75 -9.47
CA PHE A 582 -21.22 -15.02 -8.42
C PHE A 582 -22.20 -14.01 -9.03
N ASP A 583 -22.98 -14.46 -10.02
CA ASP A 583 -23.91 -13.63 -10.79
C ASP A 583 -25.17 -13.24 -9.98
N GLU A 584 -25.35 -13.80 -8.78
CA GLU A 584 -26.34 -13.41 -7.80
C GLU A 584 -25.92 -12.21 -6.91
N TYR A 585 -24.73 -11.64 -7.12
CA TYR A 585 -24.18 -10.49 -6.37
C TYR A 585 -23.74 -9.33 -7.29
N ASP A 586 -23.72 -8.11 -6.75
CA ASP A 586 -23.15 -6.93 -7.41
C ASP A 586 -21.61 -7.01 -7.47
N ILE A 587 -21.06 -7.53 -8.57
CA ILE A 587 -19.61 -7.68 -8.77
C ILE A 587 -18.99 -6.38 -9.33
N ILE A 588 -18.36 -5.62 -8.45
CA ILE A 588 -17.86 -4.26 -8.71
C ILE A 588 -16.34 -4.27 -8.81
N CYS A 589 -15.79 -3.84 -9.93
CA CYS A 589 -14.36 -3.60 -10.10
C CYS A 589 -14.13 -2.13 -10.48
N PRO A 590 -13.39 -1.33 -9.69
CA PRO A 590 -13.04 0.05 -10.03
C PRO A 590 -12.21 0.14 -11.34
N LEU A 591 -12.08 1.35 -11.90
CA LEU A 591 -11.33 1.58 -13.15
C LEU A 591 -9.79 1.44 -13.00
N ILE A 592 -9.28 1.57 -11.76
CA ILE A 592 -7.84 1.58 -11.43
C ILE A 592 -7.60 0.74 -10.15
N PRO A 593 -8.02 -0.54 -10.11
CA PRO A 593 -8.08 -1.34 -8.88
C PRO A 593 -6.72 -1.47 -8.17
N GLU A 594 -5.60 -1.39 -8.91
CA GLU A 594 -4.24 -1.39 -8.38
C GLU A 594 -3.88 -0.17 -7.52
N MET A 595 -4.58 0.96 -7.68
CA MET A 595 -4.32 2.23 -6.95
C MET A 595 -5.29 2.46 -5.78
N ILE A 596 -6.33 1.64 -5.64
CA ILE A 596 -7.44 1.85 -4.68
C ILE A 596 -6.95 1.77 -3.23
N VAL A 597 -6.07 0.81 -2.92
CA VAL A 597 -5.44 0.62 -1.61
C VAL A 597 -4.59 1.84 -1.23
N LEU A 598 -3.61 2.20 -2.07
CA LEU A 598 -2.75 3.38 -1.89
C LEU A 598 -3.54 4.68 -1.65
N LYS A 599 -4.55 4.97 -2.49
CA LYS A 599 -5.37 6.18 -2.33
C LYS A 599 -6.26 6.11 -1.10
N GLY A 600 -6.78 4.93 -0.77
CA GLY A 600 -7.55 4.70 0.45
C GLY A 600 -6.77 4.97 1.73
N ALA A 601 -5.48 4.60 1.77
CA ALA A 601 -4.61 4.89 2.90
C ALA A 601 -4.43 6.40 3.13
N VAL A 602 -4.32 7.21 2.06
CA VAL A 602 -4.24 8.68 2.19
C VAL A 602 -5.53 9.27 2.78
N ILE A 603 -6.70 8.78 2.37
CA ILE A 603 -8.00 9.20 2.94
C ILE A 603 -8.09 8.78 4.41
N MET A 604 -7.68 7.54 4.71
CA MET A 604 -7.75 6.95 6.05
C MET A 604 -6.93 7.73 7.09
N GLY A 605 -5.78 8.32 6.71
CA GLY A 605 -4.99 9.16 7.63
C GLY A 605 -5.62 10.54 7.91
N HIS A 606 -6.54 11.02 7.07
CA HIS A 606 -7.26 12.28 7.32
C HIS A 606 -8.55 12.09 8.12
N GLU A 607 -9.18 10.91 8.06
CA GLU A 607 -10.30 10.53 8.94
C GLU A 607 -9.81 10.19 10.36
N SER A 608 -10.60 10.55 11.39
CA SER A 608 -10.24 10.26 12.79
C SER A 608 -10.54 8.82 13.22
N ARG A 609 -11.66 8.24 12.76
CA ARG A 609 -12.08 6.85 13.04
C ARG A 609 -12.90 6.26 11.86
N PRO A 610 -12.29 5.98 10.69
CA PRO A 610 -12.99 5.44 9.52
C PRO A 610 -13.54 4.02 9.74
N ILE A 611 -12.79 3.22 10.51
CA ILE A 611 -13.16 1.88 10.97
C ILE A 611 -13.57 2.00 12.44
N ILE A 612 -14.69 1.38 12.83
CA ILE A 612 -15.19 1.44 14.22
C ILE A 612 -14.74 0.25 15.07
N GLY A 613 -14.53 -0.92 14.43
CA GLY A 613 -14.10 -2.13 15.12
C GLY A 613 -13.87 -3.32 14.18
N ARG A 614 -13.21 -4.34 14.72
CA ARG A 614 -12.77 -5.59 14.06
C ARG A 614 -13.17 -6.82 14.87
N LEU A 615 -13.09 -8.01 14.29
CA LEU A 615 -13.26 -9.27 15.00
C LEU A 615 -11.91 -9.87 15.42
N ALA A 616 -11.83 -10.38 16.65
CA ALA A 616 -10.65 -11.08 17.15
C ALA A 616 -10.36 -12.34 16.31
N ARG A 617 -9.31 -12.32 15.50
CA ARG A 617 -8.98 -13.42 14.57
C ARG A 617 -8.54 -14.73 15.26
N PHE A 618 -8.00 -14.62 16.48
CA PHE A 618 -7.49 -15.71 17.30
C PHE A 618 -8.04 -15.60 18.71
N HIS A 619 -7.93 -16.67 19.51
CA HIS A 619 -8.00 -16.51 20.96
C HIS A 619 -6.66 -15.92 21.43
N TYR A 620 -6.69 -14.81 22.13
CA TYR A 620 -5.51 -14.19 22.76
C TYR A 620 -5.53 -14.54 24.24
N GLY A 621 -4.37 -14.86 24.82
CA GLY A 621 -4.28 -15.27 26.22
C GLY A 621 -2.93 -15.02 26.88
N LEU A 622 -2.88 -15.23 28.20
CA LEU A 622 -1.66 -15.21 28.99
C LEU A 622 -1.21 -16.63 29.34
N ALA A 623 0.10 -16.85 29.35
CA ALA A 623 0.73 -18.01 29.97
C ALA A 623 0.79 -17.81 31.49
N VAL A 624 -0.03 -18.53 32.25
CA VAL A 624 -0.11 -18.39 33.72
C VAL A 624 0.16 -19.72 34.44
N PRO A 625 0.90 -19.74 35.56
CA PRO A 625 1.15 -20.95 36.34
C PRO A 625 -0.12 -21.64 36.85
N SER A 626 -0.12 -22.97 36.83
CA SER A 626 -1.13 -23.82 37.48
C SER A 626 -1.31 -23.45 38.95
N GLY A 627 -2.51 -22.94 39.26
CA GLY A 627 -2.90 -22.47 40.60
C GLY A 627 -3.27 -20.98 40.66
N LEU A 628 -2.75 -20.14 39.75
CA LEU A 628 -2.96 -18.68 39.78
C LEU A 628 -4.42 -18.32 39.47
N LYS A 629 -5.23 -18.12 40.52
CA LYS A 629 -6.65 -17.72 40.42
C LYS A 629 -6.76 -16.20 40.22
N MET A 630 -7.14 -15.79 39.01
CA MET A 630 -7.48 -14.41 38.70
C MET A 630 -8.79 -13.99 39.39
N ILE A 631 -8.81 -12.82 40.03
CA ILE A 631 -10.02 -12.26 40.64
C ILE A 631 -10.70 -11.35 39.60
N GLN A 632 -11.72 -11.86 38.93
CA GLN A 632 -12.48 -11.12 37.92
C GLN A 632 -13.45 -10.11 38.58
N LYS A 633 -12.88 -9.06 39.19
CA LYS A 633 -13.54 -7.87 39.75
C LYS A 633 -14.83 -8.12 40.54
N MET A 634 -14.75 -9.06 41.50
CA MET A 634 -15.63 -9.13 42.66
C MET A 634 -14.79 -9.12 43.94
N GLU A 635 -15.42 -8.79 45.07
CA GLU A 635 -14.73 -8.50 46.33
C GLU A 635 -13.95 -9.70 46.90
N THR A 636 -12.88 -9.38 47.63
CA THR A 636 -11.91 -10.29 48.29
C THR A 636 -12.52 -11.54 48.95
N PRO A 637 -11.88 -12.72 48.85
CA PRO A 637 -10.66 -12.94 49.65
C PRO A 637 -9.46 -13.61 48.93
N HIS A 638 -8.30 -13.50 49.57
CA HIS A 638 -6.99 -13.90 49.06
C HIS A 638 -6.85 -15.40 48.77
N VAL A 639 -6.06 -15.73 47.75
CA VAL A 639 -5.58 -17.10 47.46
C VAL A 639 -4.05 -17.09 47.49
N ARG A 640 -3.45 -17.88 48.38
CA ARG A 640 -2.07 -18.34 48.24
C ARG A 640 -2.09 -19.64 47.43
N THR A 641 -1.22 -19.74 46.43
CA THR A 641 -0.89 -20.98 45.74
C THR A 641 0.60 -21.05 45.48
N GLU A 642 1.20 -22.18 45.86
CA GLU A 642 2.52 -22.57 45.38
C GLU A 642 2.40 -22.94 43.89
N PHE A 643 3.38 -22.56 43.08
CA PHE A 643 3.32 -22.76 41.63
C PHE A 643 3.89 -24.13 41.24
N ASN A 644 3.05 -24.99 40.64
CA ASN A 644 3.55 -26.11 39.85
C ASN A 644 4.07 -25.59 38.50
N ASN A 645 5.10 -26.25 37.95
CA ASN A 645 5.75 -25.88 36.68
C ASN A 645 4.89 -26.08 35.40
N GLU A 646 3.58 -26.28 35.54
CA GLU A 646 2.64 -26.36 34.43
C GLU A 646 2.05 -24.98 34.15
N LEU A 647 1.92 -24.61 32.87
CA LEU A 647 1.35 -23.35 32.43
C LEU A 647 0.00 -23.58 31.74
N ASN A 648 -1.01 -22.80 32.11
CA ASN A 648 -2.33 -22.80 31.50
C ASN A 648 -2.50 -21.58 30.60
N PHE A 649 -3.37 -21.70 29.60
CA PHE A 649 -3.78 -20.58 28.77
C PHE A 649 -4.95 -19.88 29.45
N LEU A 650 -4.77 -18.62 29.83
CA LEU A 650 -5.85 -17.77 30.31
C LEU A 650 -6.38 -16.91 29.14
N PRO A 651 -7.61 -17.10 28.65
CA PRO A 651 -8.16 -16.27 27.58
C PRO A 651 -8.35 -14.81 28.05
N LEU A 652 -7.72 -13.88 27.31
CA LEU A 652 -7.90 -12.43 27.37
C LEU A 652 -9.00 -11.96 26.41
N ILE A 653 -8.99 -12.50 25.19
CA ILE A 653 -9.95 -12.19 24.12
C ILE A 653 -10.27 -13.50 23.40
N VAL A 654 -11.56 -13.78 23.17
CA VAL A 654 -12.03 -14.98 22.48
C VAL A 654 -12.10 -14.73 20.98
N LYS A 655 -11.74 -15.72 20.17
CA LYS A 655 -11.89 -15.68 18.70
C LYS A 655 -13.33 -15.28 18.32
N GLY A 656 -13.48 -14.29 17.45
CA GLY A 656 -14.76 -13.71 17.03
C GLY A 656 -15.29 -12.58 17.93
N THR A 657 -14.65 -12.24 19.06
CA THR A 657 -15.05 -11.07 19.88
C THR A 657 -14.92 -9.77 19.07
N PRO A 658 -15.97 -8.92 18.98
CA PRO A 658 -15.86 -7.58 18.41
C PRO A 658 -15.00 -6.67 19.30
N ILE A 659 -13.99 -6.05 18.70
CA ILE A 659 -13.02 -5.15 19.31
C ILE A 659 -13.20 -3.78 18.68
N ARG A 660 -13.48 -2.75 19.49
CA ARG A 660 -13.48 -1.36 19.02
C ARG A 660 -12.08 -0.76 19.09
N ILE A 661 -11.76 0.08 18.11
CA ILE A 661 -10.46 0.74 18.02
C ILE A 661 -10.38 1.88 19.05
N GLY A 662 -9.36 1.85 19.91
CA GLY A 662 -9.18 2.84 20.98
C GLY A 662 -10.12 2.67 22.18
N GLU A 663 -10.63 1.46 22.43
CA GLU A 663 -11.29 1.09 23.70
C GLU A 663 -10.43 0.05 24.46
N GLU A 664 -10.53 0.03 25.80
CA GLU A 664 -9.98 -1.06 26.62
C GLU A 664 -10.86 -2.30 26.44
N VAL A 665 -10.31 -3.35 25.82
CA VAL A 665 -11.02 -4.58 25.47
C VAL A 665 -11.20 -5.49 26.69
N ALA A 666 -10.21 -5.54 27.58
CA ALA A 666 -10.29 -6.30 28.82
C ALA A 666 -9.33 -5.80 29.91
N GLN A 667 -9.70 -6.01 31.18
CA GLN A 667 -8.90 -5.71 32.37
C GLN A 667 -8.82 -6.94 33.29
N TYR A 668 -7.62 -7.30 33.74
CA TYR A 668 -7.35 -8.48 34.56
C TYR A 668 -6.42 -8.13 35.73
N SER A 669 -6.85 -8.38 36.98
CA SER A 669 -6.05 -8.12 38.20
C SER A 669 -5.62 -9.41 38.90
N PHE A 670 -4.32 -9.57 39.18
CA PHE A 670 -3.79 -10.60 40.08
C PHE A 670 -2.91 -9.98 41.17
N ILE A 671 -2.88 -10.64 42.33
CA ILE A 671 -2.03 -10.23 43.47
C ILE A 671 -0.78 -11.11 43.47
N VAL A 672 0.38 -10.48 43.46
CA VAL A 672 1.67 -11.14 43.64
C VAL A 672 2.01 -11.18 45.13
N THR A 673 2.42 -12.34 45.64
CA THR A 673 2.83 -12.52 47.05
C THR A 673 4.14 -13.29 47.14
N SER A 674 5.27 -12.61 46.96
CA SER A 674 6.61 -13.15 47.18
C SER A 674 7.53 -12.03 47.67
N GLU A 675 8.43 -12.35 48.60
CA GLU A 675 9.45 -11.42 49.09
C GLU A 675 10.73 -11.46 48.23
N GLU A 676 10.76 -12.31 47.19
CA GLU A 676 11.93 -12.57 46.33
C GLU A 676 11.68 -12.28 44.82
N LEU A 677 10.43 -12.15 44.37
CA LEU A 677 10.12 -11.85 42.97
C LEU A 677 10.32 -10.36 42.65
N THR A 678 11.51 -10.00 42.17
CA THR A 678 11.82 -8.64 41.67
C THR A 678 11.41 -8.40 40.22
N ASP A 679 11.15 -9.48 39.47
CA ASP A 679 10.86 -9.47 38.04
C ASP A 679 9.74 -10.46 37.73
N ILE A 680 8.77 -10.03 36.90
CA ILE A 680 7.72 -10.87 36.34
C ILE A 680 7.83 -10.89 34.82
N GLN A 681 7.84 -12.10 34.26
CA GLN A 681 7.70 -12.37 32.84
C GLN A 681 6.39 -13.13 32.62
N ILE A 682 5.51 -12.63 31.76
CA ILE A 682 4.26 -13.31 31.37
C ILE A 682 4.21 -13.43 29.86
N GLY A 683 4.23 -14.66 29.35
CA GLY A 683 4.07 -14.93 27.93
C GLY A 683 2.67 -14.56 27.45
N ILE A 684 2.57 -13.96 26.27
CA ILE A 684 1.31 -13.71 25.56
C ILE A 684 1.19 -14.74 24.45
N LEU A 685 0.03 -15.37 24.33
CA LEU A 685 -0.24 -16.50 23.44
C LEU A 685 -1.39 -16.19 22.48
N THR A 686 -1.31 -16.68 21.25
CA THR A 686 -2.48 -16.88 20.37
C THR A 686 -2.81 -18.36 20.25
N CYS A 687 -4.08 -18.66 20.00
CA CYS A 687 -4.51 -19.97 19.52
C CYS A 687 -5.46 -19.80 18.32
N GLU A 688 -5.20 -20.53 17.24
CA GLU A 688 -6.00 -20.50 16.01
C GLU A 688 -7.24 -21.42 16.08
N ASP A 689 -7.29 -22.36 17.02
CA ASP A 689 -8.35 -23.36 17.16
C ASP A 689 -9.73 -22.71 17.40
N ASP A 690 -10.83 -23.38 17.05
CA ASP A 690 -12.17 -22.79 17.16
C ASP A 690 -12.66 -22.66 18.61
N ALA A 691 -12.19 -23.52 19.52
CA ALA A 691 -12.41 -23.40 20.96
C ALA A 691 -11.20 -22.75 21.65
N ALA A 692 -11.45 -21.95 22.70
CA ALA A 692 -10.38 -21.40 23.52
C ALA A 692 -9.69 -22.53 24.31
N PRO A 693 -8.35 -22.66 24.28
CA PRO A 693 -7.65 -23.75 24.93
C PRO A 693 -7.60 -23.59 26.45
N SER A 694 -7.64 -24.71 27.17
CA SER A 694 -7.50 -24.76 28.64
C SER A 694 -6.04 -24.97 29.10
N SER A 695 -5.25 -25.70 28.31
CA SER A 695 -3.84 -26.04 28.57
C SER A 695 -2.95 -25.53 27.44
N ILE A 696 -1.68 -25.23 27.72
CA ILE A 696 -0.75 -24.76 26.68
C ILE A 696 -0.12 -25.93 25.92
N ALA A 697 0.14 -27.05 26.60
CA ALA A 697 0.91 -28.17 26.05
C ALA A 697 0.15 -29.04 25.02
N GLU A 698 -1.18 -28.95 24.95
CA GLU A 698 -2.03 -29.86 24.14
C GLU A 698 -2.68 -29.19 22.92
N ASN A 699 -2.58 -27.86 22.79
CA ASN A 699 -3.33 -27.05 21.82
C ASN A 699 -2.40 -26.25 20.89
N ASN A 700 -2.91 -25.64 19.82
CA ASN A 700 -2.11 -24.87 18.85
C ASN A 700 -1.71 -23.46 19.36
N CYS A 701 -1.24 -23.38 20.61
CA CYS A 701 -0.79 -22.16 21.27
C CYS A 701 0.57 -21.70 20.71
N THR A 702 0.59 -20.51 20.10
CA THR A 702 1.84 -19.84 19.65
C THR A 702 2.15 -18.70 20.61
N GLN A 703 3.36 -18.63 21.18
CA GLN A 703 3.79 -17.44 21.92
C GLN A 703 4.01 -16.29 20.92
N ILE A 704 3.25 -15.22 21.11
CA ILE A 704 3.29 -13.99 20.31
C ILE A 704 3.92 -12.82 21.06
N GLY A 705 4.40 -13.02 22.30
CA GLY A 705 5.19 -12.01 22.98
C GLY A 705 5.34 -12.27 24.47
N GLN A 706 5.78 -11.24 25.18
CA GLN A 706 6.02 -11.28 26.61
C GLN A 706 5.80 -9.90 27.24
N ILE A 707 5.22 -9.89 28.43
CA ILE A 707 5.17 -8.74 29.34
C ILE A 707 6.35 -8.90 30.30
N GLU A 708 7.15 -7.85 30.47
CA GLU A 708 8.18 -7.79 31.50
C GLU A 708 7.89 -6.63 32.46
N ALA A 709 7.78 -6.93 33.76
CA ALA A 709 7.45 -5.95 34.80
C ALA A 709 8.36 -6.14 36.01
N LYS A 710 9.04 -5.07 36.43
CA LYS A 710 9.87 -5.06 37.64
C LYS A 710 9.00 -4.74 38.86
N ILE A 711 9.04 -5.59 39.88
CA ILE A 711 8.36 -5.37 41.16
C ILE A 711 9.37 -4.81 42.17
N PRO A 712 9.14 -3.61 42.74
CA PRO A 712 9.99 -3.08 43.79
C PRO A 712 9.94 -3.95 45.06
N ALA A 713 11.11 -4.38 45.54
CA ALA A 713 11.30 -5.35 46.63
C ALA A 713 10.85 -4.90 48.04
N LEU A 714 9.97 -3.90 48.14
CA LEU A 714 9.37 -3.39 49.38
C LEU A 714 7.88 -3.74 49.54
N CYS A 715 7.23 -4.23 48.48
CA CYS A 715 5.80 -4.57 48.49
C CYS A 715 5.58 -6.07 48.77
N LYS A 716 4.88 -6.40 49.87
CA LYS A 716 4.60 -7.80 50.30
C LYS A 716 3.36 -8.42 49.65
N LEU A 717 2.42 -7.57 49.25
CA LEU A 717 1.41 -7.85 48.23
C LEU A 717 1.71 -6.86 47.08
N THR A 718 1.30 -7.17 45.86
CA THR A 718 1.24 -6.18 44.77
C THR A 718 0.11 -6.54 43.81
N GLU A 719 -0.90 -5.69 43.65
CA GLU A 719 -1.84 -5.81 42.53
C GLU A 719 -1.17 -5.41 41.20
N VAL A 720 -1.07 -6.38 40.29
CA VAL A 720 -0.69 -6.16 38.89
C VAL A 720 -1.95 -6.25 38.04
N ARG A 721 -2.22 -5.18 37.29
CA ARG A 721 -3.38 -5.08 36.39
C ARG A 721 -2.94 -5.12 34.94
N ILE A 722 -3.34 -6.16 34.23
CA ILE A 722 -3.17 -6.28 32.79
C ILE A 722 -4.35 -5.61 32.10
N ILE A 723 -4.08 -4.58 31.30
CA ILE A 723 -5.04 -3.87 30.46
C ILE A 723 -4.73 -4.27 29.01
N VAL A 724 -5.74 -4.73 28.28
CA VAL A 724 -5.64 -5.05 26.85
C VAL A 724 -6.41 -3.98 26.08
N SER A 725 -5.72 -3.19 25.27
CA SER A 725 -6.35 -2.27 24.29
C SER A 725 -5.97 -2.67 22.87
N CYS A 726 -6.74 -2.17 21.90
CA CYS A 726 -6.47 -2.33 20.48
C CYS A 726 -6.25 -0.94 19.88
N ASP A 727 -5.04 -0.67 19.41
CA ASP A 727 -4.77 0.54 18.62
C ASP A 727 -5.25 0.36 17.17
N GLU A 728 -4.89 1.30 16.30
CA GLU A 728 -5.33 1.35 14.90
C GLU A 728 -5.16 0.02 14.15
N THR A 729 -4.14 -0.79 14.47
CA THR A 729 -3.96 -2.16 13.90
C THR A 729 -3.31 -3.19 14.84
N ASP A 730 -2.73 -2.78 15.98
CA ASP A 730 -1.96 -3.67 16.85
C ASP A 730 -2.58 -3.84 18.26
N PHE A 731 -2.38 -5.02 18.85
CA PHE A 731 -2.83 -5.33 20.21
C PHE A 731 -1.80 -4.82 21.23
N LYS A 732 -2.25 -3.97 22.15
CA LYS A 732 -1.43 -3.39 23.20
C LYS A 732 -1.81 -3.96 24.55
N VAL A 733 -0.92 -4.78 25.13
CA VAL A 733 -1.09 -5.34 26.48
C VAL A 733 -0.18 -4.60 27.46
N THR A 734 -0.79 -3.86 28.38
CA THR A 734 -0.13 -2.96 29.34
C THR A 734 -0.26 -3.53 30.76
N ALA A 735 0.85 -3.68 31.49
CA ALA A 735 0.83 -4.09 32.91
C ALA A 735 1.05 -2.89 33.85
N VAL A 736 0.05 -2.58 34.68
CA VAL A 736 0.03 -1.44 35.61
C VAL A 736 0.11 -1.92 37.06
N ILE A 737 0.86 -1.20 37.90
CA ILE A 737 0.97 -1.45 39.35
C ILE A 737 0.54 -0.16 40.07
N GLU A 738 -0.51 -0.20 40.88
CA GLU A 738 -1.09 1.03 41.48
C GLU A 738 -0.46 1.46 42.81
N GLU A 739 -0.01 0.51 43.64
CA GLU A 739 0.31 0.73 45.07
C GLU A 739 1.45 1.74 45.33
N LEU A 740 2.21 2.11 44.31
CA LEU A 740 3.32 3.07 44.36
C LEU A 740 3.11 4.32 43.50
N GLY A 741 1.95 4.45 42.83
CA GLY A 741 1.71 5.50 41.81
C GLY A 741 2.57 5.37 40.54
N HIS A 742 3.33 4.28 40.41
CA HIS A 742 4.23 4.04 39.28
C HIS A 742 3.54 3.20 38.20
N ARG A 743 2.92 3.86 37.23
CA ARG A 743 2.42 3.21 36.00
C ARG A 743 3.60 2.73 35.16
N PHE A 744 4.00 1.48 35.36
CA PHE A 744 4.78 0.74 34.37
C PHE A 744 3.91 0.47 33.12
N SER A 745 4.58 0.23 31.99
CA SER A 745 3.93 -0.10 30.72
C SER A 745 4.91 -0.90 29.87
N ALA A 746 4.80 -2.22 29.88
CA ALA A 746 5.35 -3.03 28.80
C ALA A 746 4.59 -2.74 27.48
N ARG A 747 5.23 -3.03 26.35
CA ARG A 747 4.56 -3.25 25.06
C ARG A 747 4.87 -4.68 24.62
N CYS A 748 3.94 -5.34 23.95
CA CYS A 748 4.14 -6.66 23.37
C CYS A 748 5.32 -6.64 22.38
N LEU A 749 6.29 -7.54 22.55
CA LEU A 749 7.31 -7.80 21.54
C LEU A 749 6.95 -9.10 20.79
N PHE A 750 6.37 -8.93 19.61
CA PHE A 750 5.95 -9.98 18.67
C PHE A 750 7.09 -10.49 17.76
N LEU A 751 8.28 -9.89 17.86
CA LEU A 751 9.51 -10.34 17.22
C LEU A 751 10.53 -10.79 18.27
N HIS A 752 11.04 -12.00 18.08
CA HIS A 752 12.12 -12.60 18.86
C HIS A 752 13.51 -12.11 18.38
#